data_AF-A0A7S8RHB6-F1
#
_entry.id   AF-A0A7S8RHB6-F1
#
_cell.length_a   1.000
_cell.length_b   1.000
_cell.length_c   1.000
_cell.angle_alpha   90.00
_cell.angle_beta   90.00
_cell.angle_gamma   90.00
#
_symmetry.space_group_name_H-M   'P 1'
#
loop_
_entity.id
_entity.type
_entity.pdbx_description
1 polymer ?
#
loop_
_entity_poly.entity_id
_entity_poly.type
_entity_poly.pdbx_seq_one_letter_code
_entity_poly.pdbx_strand_id
1 'polypeptide(L)'
;MHDDAATPEDTAPEGSGDDEITAAPGRDESSTAAPGRDETDTAEPGRDEDNTAAPGRDESSTELAATRRAVDAEKSRRARARSRHRRERTAGIVAASVLGAFLLLGVAGVAWIGIRGALAYGHVADAQRAAENLAGSLTDPAAAAEAVPGMTADTSAARALTSDPVWNAAEHLPWVGPQLSATATVIAAVDDVAATALEPLAQAASGFSLDTLRPQGGAFDVAAIASLTDVATTATDSLAAASASVDAIDTTQLLPALAAPVTEVSDLLTNGLTAADALRRTAQLLPLALGGEGPRNYLVMFQNNAEWRSLGGIVGAMAMIHTDGGRMDLVDQGSSSDFTRYPDPVLPLSDEVLGIFVDKPGVYIQNVTQIPDYTVDGPLAREMWLRETGVAVDGVLALDPVTLSYLLEATGPITLPTGEQLTSENAIPLLLNDVYLRYPEPRDQDAFFAATAAVVFQTIADGAADPATLIQALARAGSERRLFMWSADPAEQAILDGTTIQGGLSVTDDTRTQFGVYLNDGTGSKMDYYTEATASVGWCAASTAFTENLRPGEYLREDPLATVSVTLQSTAPADAATSLPEYITGGGSHGVPPGVTRTIAYLYLPTGSEVVSSVAGDDKAATVFGTGTHDGRDVLIWETFLDPGESATATIQVRTPQTPVLETLMTPTIGGSGLVAARACPIPTAANEG
;
A
#
# COMPACT_ATOMS: atom_id res chain seq x y z
N MET A 1 -14.76 -32.90 53.05
CA MET A 1 -13.62 -33.55 53.73
C MET A 1 -12.42 -32.70 53.37
N HIS A 2 -12.01 -31.84 54.31
CA HIS A 2 -10.86 -30.89 54.38
C HIS A 2 -10.51 -30.06 53.13
N ASP A 3 -10.72 -28.74 53.14
CA ASP A 3 -9.89 -27.70 53.78
C ASP A 3 -8.45 -27.70 53.24
N ASP A 4 -8.06 -26.69 52.45
CA ASP A 4 -7.42 -25.50 53.03
C ASP A 4 -7.26 -24.35 52.02
N ALA A 5 -7.44 -23.14 52.55
CA ALA A 5 -7.30 -21.84 51.93
C ALA A 5 -5.89 -21.28 52.14
N ALA A 6 -5.39 -20.44 51.22
CA ALA A 6 -4.46 -19.36 51.53
C ALA A 6 -4.41 -18.31 50.40
N THR A 7 -4.89 -17.11 50.70
CA THR A 7 -4.47 -15.81 50.16
C THR A 7 -4.19 -14.91 51.38
N PRO A 8 -3.71 -13.66 51.24
CA PRO A 8 -2.67 -13.09 50.38
C PRO A 8 -1.61 -12.36 51.25
N GLU A 9 -0.50 -11.88 50.68
CA GLU A 9 0.30 -10.84 51.36
C GLU A 9 0.76 -9.74 50.38
N ASP A 10 0.41 -8.53 50.82
CA ASP A 10 0.60 -7.20 50.30
C ASP A 10 2.02 -6.71 50.65
N THR A 11 2.68 -5.92 49.79
CA THR A 11 3.72 -4.94 50.18
C THR A 11 4.28 -4.19 48.96
N ALA A 12 3.78 -2.97 48.76
CA ALA A 12 4.59 -1.79 48.41
C ALA A 12 4.64 -0.89 49.68
N PRO A 13 5.67 -0.05 49.94
CA PRO A 13 5.82 1.21 49.20
C PRO A 13 7.25 1.84 49.11
N GLU A 14 7.35 2.87 48.26
CA GLU A 14 8.11 4.15 48.38
C GLU A 14 9.65 4.27 48.48
N GLY A 15 10.15 5.33 47.80
CA GLY A 15 11.47 5.99 47.93
C GLY A 15 12.21 6.08 46.59
N SER A 16 12.30 7.16 45.79
CA SER A 16 12.52 8.61 46.00
C SER A 16 13.83 8.99 46.73
N GLY A 17 14.63 9.86 46.10
CA GLY A 17 15.99 10.31 46.47
C GLY A 17 16.93 10.14 45.28
N ASP A 18 17.17 11.10 44.39
CA ASP A 18 17.71 12.45 44.59
C ASP A 18 18.87 12.49 45.59
N ASP A 19 20.09 12.64 45.06
CA ASP A 19 21.07 13.53 45.68
C ASP A 19 21.98 14.17 44.62
N GLU A 20 21.89 15.49 44.64
CA GLU A 20 22.58 16.54 43.90
C GLU A 20 23.88 16.93 44.64
N ILE A 21 24.52 18.01 44.18
CA ILE A 21 25.42 18.94 44.90
C ILE A 21 26.92 18.68 44.63
N THR A 22 27.68 19.58 44.02
CA THR A 22 27.89 21.02 44.35
C THR A 22 28.08 21.88 43.08
N ALA A 23 27.32 22.97 42.87
CA ALA A 23 27.40 24.31 43.50
C ALA A 23 28.68 25.10 43.09
N ALA A 24 28.69 26.39 42.73
CA ALA A 24 27.86 27.53 43.13
C ALA A 24 28.12 28.80 42.25
N PRO A 25 27.33 29.90 42.43
CA PRO A 25 27.01 30.90 41.40
C PRO A 25 27.28 32.38 41.79
N GLY A 26 26.85 33.32 40.93
CA GLY A 26 26.51 34.73 41.26
C GLY A 26 25.99 35.47 40.00
N ARG A 27 24.70 35.85 39.88
CA ARG A 27 24.02 37.10 40.37
C ARG A 27 24.68 38.38 39.83
N ASP A 28 24.01 39.44 39.37
CA ASP A 28 22.63 39.93 39.50
C ASP A 28 22.33 41.00 38.42
N GLU A 29 21.05 41.40 38.37
CA GLU A 29 20.34 42.30 37.43
C GLU A 29 20.62 43.82 37.51
N SER A 30 19.94 44.54 36.59
CA SER A 30 19.58 45.98 36.50
C SER A 30 20.53 46.88 35.69
N SER A 31 20.11 47.49 34.57
CA SER A 31 19.06 48.51 34.34
C SER A 31 19.33 49.84 35.06
N THR A 32 19.79 50.87 34.34
CA THR A 32 19.06 52.13 34.10
C THR A 32 19.92 53.23 33.44
N ALA A 33 19.34 53.82 32.38
CA ALA A 33 19.25 55.25 32.03
C ALA A 33 20.48 56.20 31.91
N ALA A 34 20.41 56.98 30.82
CA ALA A 34 21.19 58.13 30.31
C ALA A 34 21.20 59.39 31.25
N PRO A 35 21.56 60.65 30.88
CA PRO A 35 21.95 61.27 29.59
C PRO A 35 23.01 62.43 29.62
N GLY A 36 23.21 63.13 28.49
CA GLY A 36 23.75 64.53 28.36
C GLY A 36 25.10 64.63 27.62
N ARG A 37 25.22 65.22 26.41
CA ARG A 37 25.34 66.68 26.07
C ARG A 37 26.31 67.41 27.01
N ASP A 38 27.35 68.13 26.57
CA ASP A 38 27.45 69.11 25.49
C ASP A 38 28.94 69.45 25.19
N GLU A 39 29.16 70.14 24.05
CA GLU A 39 30.05 71.30 23.79
C GLU A 39 31.24 71.61 24.74
N THR A 40 32.34 72.27 24.38
CA THR A 40 33.03 72.79 23.19
C THR A 40 34.39 73.30 23.72
N ASP A 41 35.33 73.46 22.81
CA ASP A 41 36.30 74.57 22.74
C ASP A 41 37.63 74.60 23.55
N THR A 42 38.61 75.07 22.77
CA THR A 42 39.78 75.92 23.05
C THR A 42 40.88 75.55 24.07
N ALA A 43 42.03 75.22 23.49
CA ALA A 43 43.32 75.95 23.52
C ALA A 43 43.99 76.37 24.86
N GLU A 44 45.26 75.92 24.97
CA GLU A 44 46.46 76.51 25.62
C GLU A 44 46.42 76.79 27.15
N PRO A 45 47.55 76.65 27.91
CA PRO A 45 48.81 77.41 27.78
C PRO A 45 50.08 76.50 27.92
N GLY A 46 51.34 76.89 27.71
CA GLY A 46 52.05 78.17 27.78
C GLY A 46 53.00 78.18 28.99
N ARG A 47 54.26 78.65 28.77
CA ARG A 47 55.32 79.07 29.75
C ARG A 47 56.35 78.00 30.21
N ASP A 48 57.65 78.25 30.39
CA ASP A 48 58.48 79.42 30.80
C ASP A 48 59.86 79.43 30.08
N GLU A 49 60.43 80.58 29.67
CA GLU A 49 61.55 81.37 30.30
C GLU A 49 62.85 80.56 30.55
N ASP A 50 64.11 80.99 30.27
CA ASP A 50 64.74 82.31 30.24
C ASP A 50 66.10 82.28 29.46
N ASN A 51 66.64 83.47 29.32
CA ASN A 51 67.61 84.11 28.44
C ASN A 51 69.12 83.83 28.73
N THR A 52 69.99 83.92 27.70
CA THR A 52 71.15 84.85 27.58
C THR A 52 72.36 84.35 26.77
N ALA A 53 72.89 85.29 25.97
CA ALA A 53 74.28 85.49 25.51
C ALA A 53 74.85 84.69 24.30
N ALA A 54 75.04 85.43 23.20
CA ALA A 54 75.95 85.19 22.07
C ALA A 54 77.45 85.20 22.49
N PRO A 55 78.49 84.90 21.65
CA PRO A 55 78.49 84.86 20.17
C PRO A 55 79.36 83.79 19.45
N GLY A 56 79.04 83.58 18.17
CA GLY A 56 80.02 83.49 17.06
C GLY A 56 80.66 82.13 16.71
N ARG A 57 80.24 81.54 15.57
CA ARG A 57 81.09 81.15 14.42
C ARG A 57 80.34 80.27 13.39
N ASP A 58 80.58 80.59 12.11
CA ASP A 58 80.42 79.82 10.87
C ASP A 58 79.02 79.32 10.42
N GLU A 59 78.26 80.24 9.81
CA GLU A 59 77.25 79.96 8.79
C GLU A 59 77.93 79.63 7.44
N SER A 60 78.27 78.37 7.18
CA SER A 60 78.39 77.88 5.80
C SER A 60 78.19 76.37 5.61
N SER A 61 77.90 75.61 6.68
CA SER A 61 77.68 74.16 6.60
C SER A 61 76.22 73.71 6.81
N THR A 62 75.32 74.61 7.22
CA THR A 62 73.91 74.30 7.53
C THR A 62 72.96 74.45 6.34
N GLU A 63 73.30 75.25 5.33
CA GLU A 63 72.42 75.47 4.17
C GLU A 63 72.45 74.29 3.17
N LEU A 64 73.59 73.59 3.04
CA LEU A 64 73.72 72.39 2.18
C LEU A 64 73.11 71.12 2.81
N ALA A 65 73.03 71.06 4.14
CA ALA A 65 72.44 69.93 4.85
C ALA A 65 70.90 70.03 4.91
N ALA A 66 70.35 71.24 4.97
CA ALA A 66 68.91 71.48 4.97
C ALA A 66 68.27 71.23 3.59
N THR A 67 68.91 71.63 2.49
CA THR A 67 68.41 71.35 1.13
C THR A 67 68.49 69.88 0.75
N ARG A 68 69.54 69.13 1.17
CA ARG A 68 69.59 67.67 0.97
C ARG A 68 68.51 66.92 1.74
N ARG A 69 68.24 67.29 3.00
CA ARG A 69 67.17 66.64 3.81
C ARG A 69 65.77 66.94 3.29
N ALA A 70 65.50 68.13 2.74
CA ALA A 70 64.21 68.46 2.13
C ALA A 70 63.96 67.69 0.82
N VAL A 71 64.99 67.58 -0.05
CA VAL A 71 64.91 66.80 -1.29
C VAL A 71 64.81 65.30 -1.03
N ASP A 72 65.53 64.77 -0.02
CA ASP A 72 65.45 63.36 0.36
C ASP A 72 64.14 63.03 1.09
N ALA A 73 63.58 63.93 1.90
CA ALA A 73 62.27 63.74 2.54
C ALA A 73 61.11 63.76 1.52
N GLU A 74 61.20 64.59 0.47
CA GLU A 74 60.19 64.62 -0.59
C GLU A 74 60.34 63.44 -1.58
N LYS A 75 61.58 63.01 -1.88
CA LYS A 75 61.82 61.72 -2.58
C LYS A 75 61.32 60.53 -1.76
N SER A 76 61.50 60.54 -0.44
CA SER A 76 61.04 59.48 0.47
C SER A 76 59.51 59.43 0.61
N ARG A 77 58.84 60.60 0.67
CA ARG A 77 57.37 60.68 0.66
C ARG A 77 56.79 60.26 -0.69
N ARG A 78 57.37 60.69 -1.82
CA ARG A 78 56.95 60.24 -3.17
C ARG A 78 57.27 58.76 -3.43
N ALA A 79 58.34 58.21 -2.86
CA ALA A 79 58.69 56.78 -2.95
C ALA A 79 57.77 55.92 -2.07
N ARG A 80 57.43 56.34 -0.84
CA ARG A 80 56.46 55.66 0.03
C ARG A 80 55.01 55.77 -0.49
N ALA A 81 54.63 56.90 -1.09
CA ALA A 81 53.35 57.04 -1.77
C ALA A 81 53.28 56.16 -3.05
N ARG A 82 54.34 56.10 -3.87
CA ARG A 82 54.42 55.19 -5.02
C ARG A 82 54.49 53.71 -4.64
N SER A 83 55.12 53.34 -3.51
CA SER A 83 55.20 51.94 -3.06
C SER A 83 53.89 51.45 -2.43
N ARG A 84 53.16 52.33 -1.72
CA ARG A 84 51.83 52.05 -1.17
C ARG A 84 50.78 51.95 -2.28
N HIS A 85 50.81 52.85 -3.25
CA HIS A 85 49.94 52.80 -4.43
C HIS A 85 50.24 51.60 -5.36
N ARG A 86 51.51 51.16 -5.46
CA ARG A 86 51.86 49.88 -6.11
C ARG A 86 51.38 48.67 -5.32
N ARG A 87 51.54 48.62 -3.99
CA ARG A 87 51.06 47.51 -3.15
C ARG A 87 49.54 47.37 -3.17
N GLU A 88 48.78 48.46 -3.10
CA GLU A 88 47.32 48.46 -3.20
C GLU A 88 46.84 48.05 -4.61
N ARG A 89 47.55 48.47 -5.65
CA ARG A 89 47.26 48.06 -7.04
C ARG A 89 47.65 46.60 -7.32
N THR A 90 48.73 46.10 -6.70
CA THR A 90 49.14 44.68 -6.81
C THR A 90 48.22 43.79 -5.97
N ALA A 91 47.79 44.22 -4.78
CA ALA A 91 46.79 43.53 -3.97
C ALA A 91 45.41 43.52 -4.65
N GLY A 92 45.00 44.61 -5.31
CA GLY A 92 43.79 44.66 -6.12
C GLY A 92 43.86 43.78 -7.36
N ILE A 93 45.01 43.70 -8.04
CA ILE A 93 45.22 42.78 -9.17
C ILE A 93 45.22 41.33 -8.69
N VAL A 94 45.89 41.00 -7.57
CA VAL A 94 45.88 39.65 -7.00
C VAL A 94 44.48 39.27 -6.54
N ALA A 95 43.74 40.14 -5.87
CA ALA A 95 42.35 39.89 -5.47
C ALA A 95 41.43 39.71 -6.69
N ALA A 96 41.58 40.53 -7.74
CA ALA A 96 40.82 40.39 -8.98
C ALA A 96 41.22 39.14 -9.79
N SER A 97 42.49 38.74 -9.78
CA SER A 97 42.96 37.50 -10.40
C SER A 97 42.50 36.27 -9.63
N VAL A 98 42.48 36.32 -8.30
CA VAL A 98 41.93 35.26 -7.44
C VAL A 98 40.42 35.14 -7.65
N LEU A 99 39.68 36.25 -7.62
CA LEU A 99 38.25 36.27 -7.91
C LEU A 99 37.94 35.80 -9.33
N GLY A 100 38.72 36.24 -10.32
CA GLY A 100 38.61 35.80 -11.72
C GLY A 100 38.90 34.31 -11.88
N ALA A 101 39.89 33.77 -11.16
CA ALA A 101 40.17 32.34 -11.12
C ALA A 101 39.03 31.56 -10.44
N PHE A 102 38.47 32.05 -9.33
CA PHE A 102 37.31 31.45 -8.69
C PHE A 102 36.06 31.47 -9.58
N LEU A 103 35.82 32.55 -10.33
CA LEU A 103 34.73 32.64 -11.30
C LEU A 103 34.95 31.70 -12.50
N LEU A 104 36.17 31.62 -13.03
CA LEU A 104 36.51 30.67 -14.10
C LEU A 104 36.36 29.21 -13.64
N LEU A 105 36.80 28.90 -12.42
CA LEU A 105 36.59 27.58 -11.81
C LEU A 105 35.10 27.32 -11.57
N GLY A 106 34.31 28.33 -11.18
CA GLY A 106 32.86 28.24 -11.08
C GLY A 106 32.19 27.95 -12.42
N VAL A 107 32.55 28.67 -13.49
CA VAL A 107 32.03 28.42 -14.85
C VAL A 107 32.46 27.05 -15.38
N ALA A 108 33.72 26.65 -15.15
CA ALA A 108 34.20 25.33 -15.50
C ALA A 108 33.47 24.22 -14.73
N GLY A 109 33.19 24.44 -13.43
CA GLY A 109 32.39 23.55 -12.60
C GLY A 109 30.94 23.43 -13.09
N VAL A 110 30.29 24.55 -13.43
CA VAL A 110 28.94 24.55 -14.01
C VAL A 110 28.92 23.83 -15.37
N ALA A 111 29.90 24.08 -16.24
CA ALA A 111 30.02 23.38 -17.52
C ALA A 111 30.28 21.89 -17.32
N TRP A 112 31.13 21.52 -16.35
CA TRP A 112 31.42 20.13 -16.00
C TRP A 112 30.17 19.39 -15.53
N ILE A 113 29.44 19.96 -14.56
CA ILE A 113 28.17 19.41 -14.04
C ILE A 113 27.13 19.34 -15.16
N GLY A 114 27.00 20.38 -16.00
CA GLY A 114 26.05 20.40 -17.11
C GLY A 114 26.33 19.31 -18.16
N ILE A 115 27.59 19.10 -18.53
CA ILE A 115 27.98 18.03 -19.48
C ILE A 115 27.72 16.65 -18.86
N ARG A 116 28.16 16.44 -17.62
CA ARG A 116 27.95 15.19 -16.88
C ARG A 116 26.48 14.85 -16.74
N GLY A 117 25.66 15.85 -16.37
CA GLY A 117 24.21 15.71 -16.24
C GLY A 117 23.55 15.36 -17.57
N ALA A 118 23.96 15.98 -18.67
CA ALA A 118 23.45 15.65 -20.00
C ALA A 118 23.83 14.23 -20.46
N LEU A 119 25.06 13.78 -20.16
CA LEU A 119 25.50 12.41 -20.44
C LEU A 119 24.77 11.39 -19.56
N ALA A 120 24.60 11.69 -18.26
CA ALA A 120 23.87 10.84 -17.33
C ALA A 120 22.40 10.71 -17.75
N TYR A 121 21.76 11.81 -18.16
CA TYR A 121 20.41 11.79 -18.71
C TYR A 121 20.30 10.91 -19.96
N GLY A 122 21.30 10.94 -20.85
CA GLY A 122 21.35 10.05 -22.01
C GLY A 122 21.30 8.57 -21.60
N HIS A 123 22.17 8.17 -20.68
CA HIS A 123 22.17 6.80 -20.16
C HIS A 123 20.88 6.41 -19.44
N VAL A 124 20.30 7.30 -18.63
CA VAL A 124 19.00 7.04 -17.97
C VAL A 124 17.88 6.87 -19.01
N ALA A 125 17.85 7.69 -20.05
CA ALA A 125 16.88 7.56 -21.13
C ALA A 125 17.06 6.27 -21.94
N ASP A 126 18.29 5.78 -22.08
CA ASP A 126 18.60 4.51 -22.76
C ASP A 126 18.13 3.32 -21.90
N ALA A 127 18.42 3.36 -20.59
CA ALA A 127 17.94 2.38 -19.62
C ALA A 127 16.41 2.36 -19.52
N GLN A 128 15.76 3.53 -19.54
CA GLN A 128 14.29 3.63 -19.55
C GLN A 128 13.69 2.98 -20.80
N ARG A 129 14.24 3.25 -22.00
CA ARG A 129 13.75 2.62 -23.23
C ARG A 129 13.93 1.10 -23.21
N ALA A 130 15.02 0.62 -22.63
CA ALA A 130 15.22 -0.82 -22.43
C ALA A 130 14.20 -1.41 -21.43
N ALA A 131 13.89 -0.70 -20.34
CA ALA A 131 12.85 -1.09 -19.39
C ALA A 131 11.45 -1.12 -20.02
N GLU A 132 11.10 -0.14 -20.86
CA GLU A 132 9.82 -0.09 -21.58
C GLU A 132 9.67 -1.26 -22.56
N ASN A 133 10.74 -1.60 -23.29
CA ASN A 133 10.75 -2.76 -24.17
C ASN A 133 10.60 -4.08 -23.39
N LEU A 134 11.22 -4.15 -22.20
CA LEU A 134 11.10 -5.29 -21.31
C LEU A 134 9.70 -5.43 -20.71
N ALA A 135 9.06 -4.32 -20.35
CA ALA A 135 7.67 -4.30 -19.87
C ALA A 135 6.69 -4.89 -20.92
N GLY A 136 6.99 -4.71 -22.22
CA GLY A 136 6.24 -5.35 -23.31
C GLY A 136 6.47 -6.86 -23.47
N SER A 137 7.47 -7.42 -22.78
CA SER A 137 7.93 -8.81 -22.90
C SER A 137 8.01 -9.53 -21.54
N LEU A 138 7.22 -9.12 -20.54
CA LEU A 138 7.27 -9.64 -19.16
C LEU A 138 7.03 -11.16 -19.05
N THR A 139 6.41 -11.76 -20.06
CA THR A 139 6.19 -13.21 -20.14
C THR A 139 7.34 -13.98 -20.77
N ASP A 140 8.41 -13.29 -21.18
CA ASP A 140 9.62 -13.87 -21.77
C ASP A 140 10.84 -13.65 -20.86
N PRO A 141 11.13 -14.61 -19.96
CA PRO A 141 12.33 -14.61 -19.12
C PRO A 141 13.64 -14.46 -19.90
N ALA A 142 13.71 -14.94 -21.15
CA ALA A 142 14.92 -14.84 -21.96
C ALA A 142 15.13 -13.41 -22.49
N ALA A 143 14.06 -12.72 -22.86
CA ALA A 143 14.10 -11.30 -23.22
C ALA A 143 14.58 -10.43 -22.04
N ALA A 144 14.12 -10.74 -20.82
CA ALA A 144 14.62 -10.11 -19.59
C ALA A 144 16.11 -10.33 -19.38
N ALA A 145 16.56 -11.58 -19.53
CA ALA A 145 17.98 -11.95 -19.39
C ALA A 145 18.89 -11.25 -20.40
N GLU A 146 18.41 -10.96 -21.61
CA GLU A 146 19.18 -10.25 -22.63
C GLU A 146 19.21 -8.73 -22.40
N ALA A 147 18.11 -8.13 -21.91
CA ALA A 147 17.99 -6.67 -21.77
C ALA A 147 18.65 -6.10 -20.51
N VAL A 148 18.59 -6.82 -19.39
CA VAL A 148 19.03 -6.32 -18.08
C VAL A 148 20.52 -5.95 -18.00
N PRO A 149 21.47 -6.69 -18.62
CA PRO A 149 22.88 -6.28 -18.62
C PRO A 149 23.12 -4.91 -19.27
N GLY A 150 22.37 -4.58 -20.33
CA GLY A 150 22.43 -3.26 -20.98
C GLY A 150 21.91 -2.15 -20.06
N MET A 151 20.76 -2.37 -19.42
CA MET A 151 20.18 -1.44 -18.43
C MET A 151 21.12 -1.19 -17.25
N THR A 152 21.76 -2.24 -16.74
CA THR A 152 22.72 -2.16 -15.64
C THR A 152 23.97 -1.38 -16.06
N ALA A 153 24.47 -1.59 -17.29
CA ALA A 153 25.60 -0.82 -17.80
C ALA A 153 25.29 0.68 -17.95
N ASP A 154 24.10 1.03 -18.44
CA ASP A 154 23.67 2.42 -18.60
C ASP A 154 23.44 3.11 -17.24
N THR A 155 22.73 2.46 -16.32
CA THR A 155 22.49 3.00 -14.96
C THR A 155 23.79 3.18 -14.17
N SER A 156 24.74 2.24 -14.32
CA SER A 156 26.07 2.35 -13.71
C SER A 156 26.89 3.49 -14.31
N ALA A 157 26.83 3.69 -15.63
CA ALA A 157 27.46 4.81 -16.30
C ALA A 157 26.87 6.15 -15.83
N ALA A 158 25.54 6.24 -15.71
CA ALA A 158 24.86 7.40 -15.16
C ALA A 158 25.31 7.70 -13.71
N ARG A 159 25.40 6.67 -12.85
CA ARG A 159 25.87 6.82 -11.46
C ARG A 159 27.30 7.31 -11.40
N ALA A 160 28.20 6.79 -12.25
CA ALA A 160 29.59 7.24 -12.31
C ALA A 160 29.71 8.72 -12.76
N LEU A 161 28.74 9.21 -13.54
CA LEU A 161 28.68 10.60 -13.99
C LEU A 161 28.14 11.56 -12.92
N THR A 162 27.34 11.07 -11.97
CA THR A 162 26.71 11.87 -10.91
C THR A 162 27.28 11.64 -9.51
N SER A 163 28.31 10.81 -9.35
CA SER A 163 28.95 10.52 -8.05
C SER A 163 30.36 11.09 -7.90
N ASP A 164 30.78 11.96 -8.81
CA ASP A 164 32.16 12.46 -8.83
C ASP A 164 32.42 13.58 -7.81
N PRO A 165 33.70 13.81 -7.42
CA PRO A 165 34.02 14.82 -6.40
C PRO A 165 33.51 16.23 -6.71
N VAL A 166 33.42 16.62 -7.99
CA VAL A 166 32.88 17.95 -8.39
C VAL A 166 31.36 17.98 -8.22
N TRP A 167 30.67 16.90 -8.59
CA TRP A 167 29.23 16.77 -8.41
C TRP A 167 28.85 16.77 -6.92
N ASN A 168 29.50 15.92 -6.13
CA ASN A 168 29.28 15.82 -4.68
C ASN A 168 29.52 17.16 -3.97
N ALA A 169 30.57 17.90 -4.33
CA ALA A 169 30.80 19.23 -3.77
C ALA A 169 29.68 20.24 -4.12
N ALA A 170 29.05 20.09 -5.30
CA ALA A 170 27.98 20.97 -5.76
C ALA A 170 26.62 20.65 -5.13
N GLU A 171 26.41 19.43 -4.63
CA GLU A 171 25.21 19.04 -3.87
C GLU A 171 25.02 19.85 -2.57
N HIS A 172 26.08 20.48 -2.06
CA HIS A 172 26.01 21.34 -0.87
C HIS A 172 25.68 22.81 -1.18
N LEU A 173 25.51 23.18 -2.45
CA LEU A 173 25.17 24.55 -2.81
C LEU A 173 23.70 24.86 -2.52
N PRO A 174 23.37 26.06 -1.98
CA PRO A 174 21.98 26.48 -1.83
C PRO A 174 21.24 26.48 -3.19
N TRP A 175 19.96 26.09 -3.16
CA TRP A 175 19.03 26.02 -4.31
C TRP A 175 19.37 24.97 -5.38
N VAL A 176 20.64 24.86 -5.80
CA VAL A 176 21.10 23.91 -6.83
C VAL A 176 21.40 22.54 -6.23
N GLY A 177 21.94 22.52 -5.01
CA GLY A 177 22.37 21.30 -4.32
C GLY A 177 21.27 20.25 -4.17
N PRO A 178 20.05 20.61 -3.70
CA PRO A 178 18.93 19.68 -3.63
C PRO A 178 18.57 19.04 -4.98
N GLN A 179 18.70 19.76 -6.10
CA GLN A 179 18.42 19.19 -7.43
C GLN A 179 19.47 18.14 -7.83
N LEU A 180 20.75 18.45 -7.59
CA LEU A 180 21.86 17.54 -7.91
C LEU A 180 21.86 16.31 -7.01
N SER A 181 21.57 16.50 -5.72
CA SER A 181 21.45 15.44 -4.72
C SER A 181 20.28 14.50 -5.06
N ALA A 182 19.09 15.05 -5.34
CA ALA A 182 17.95 14.24 -5.78
C ALA A 182 18.24 13.42 -7.05
N THR A 183 18.90 14.04 -8.04
CA THR A 183 19.31 13.35 -9.28
C THR A 183 20.30 12.22 -9.00
N ALA A 184 21.32 12.46 -8.17
CA ALA A 184 22.30 11.45 -7.80
C ALA A 184 21.68 10.30 -7.00
N THR A 185 20.79 10.60 -6.05
CA THR A 185 20.06 9.61 -5.24
C THR A 185 19.17 8.71 -6.11
N VAL A 186 18.38 9.29 -7.02
CA VAL A 186 17.53 8.52 -7.94
C VAL A 186 18.37 7.60 -8.83
N ILE A 187 19.44 8.13 -9.44
CA ILE A 187 20.32 7.32 -10.30
C ILE A 187 21.00 6.21 -9.51
N ALA A 188 21.47 6.48 -8.30
CA ALA A 188 22.08 5.47 -7.44
C ALA A 188 21.07 4.38 -7.05
N ALA A 189 19.84 4.76 -6.67
CA ALA A 189 18.78 3.83 -6.32
C ALA A 189 18.41 2.91 -7.50
N VAL A 190 18.28 3.46 -8.72
CA VAL A 190 17.98 2.68 -9.91
C VAL A 190 19.15 1.75 -10.31
N ASP A 191 20.40 2.22 -10.22
CA ASP A 191 21.60 1.40 -10.45
C ASP A 191 21.72 0.25 -9.42
N ASP A 192 21.49 0.55 -8.14
CA ASP A 192 21.50 -0.46 -7.08
C ASP A 192 20.44 -1.54 -7.37
N VAL A 193 19.21 -1.17 -7.75
CA VAL A 193 18.17 -2.13 -8.15
C VAL A 193 18.57 -2.92 -9.40
N ALA A 194 19.11 -2.26 -10.43
CA ALA A 194 19.52 -2.94 -11.66
C ALA A 194 20.59 -4.01 -11.37
N ALA A 195 21.63 -3.65 -10.62
CA ALA A 195 22.76 -4.53 -10.35
C ALA A 195 22.48 -5.62 -9.30
N THR A 196 21.65 -5.31 -8.28
CA THR A 196 21.47 -6.22 -7.13
C THR A 196 20.13 -6.96 -7.12
N ALA A 197 19.12 -6.46 -7.83
CA ALA A 197 17.82 -7.13 -7.96
C ALA A 197 17.61 -7.70 -9.37
N LEU A 198 17.62 -6.84 -10.40
CA LEU A 198 17.23 -7.24 -11.74
C LEU A 198 18.21 -8.22 -12.37
N GLU A 199 19.53 -7.97 -12.28
CA GLU A 199 20.53 -8.84 -12.90
C GLU A 199 20.52 -10.27 -12.31
N PRO A 200 20.55 -10.47 -10.98
CA PRO A 200 20.42 -11.81 -10.39
C PRO A 200 19.09 -12.49 -10.72
N LEU A 201 17.97 -11.77 -10.72
CA LEU A 201 16.66 -12.32 -11.11
C LEU A 201 16.66 -12.77 -12.56
N ALA A 202 17.19 -11.95 -13.46
CA ALA A 202 17.34 -12.27 -14.88
C ALA A 202 18.23 -13.50 -15.11
N GLN A 203 19.33 -13.63 -14.37
CA GLN A 203 20.19 -14.81 -14.43
C GLN A 203 19.48 -16.06 -13.92
N ALA A 204 18.78 -15.99 -12.79
CA ALA A 204 17.98 -17.10 -12.27
C ALA A 204 16.87 -17.50 -13.25
N ALA A 205 16.20 -16.52 -13.85
CA ALA A 205 15.13 -16.70 -14.82
C ALA A 205 15.63 -17.32 -16.13
N SER A 206 16.87 -17.05 -16.56
CA SER A 206 17.46 -17.67 -17.77
C SER A 206 17.59 -19.20 -17.67
N GLY A 207 17.68 -19.74 -16.46
CA GLY A 207 17.69 -21.18 -16.17
C GLY A 207 16.31 -21.75 -15.86
N PHE A 208 15.27 -20.90 -15.76
CA PHE A 208 13.93 -21.25 -15.30
C PHE A 208 12.90 -21.08 -16.43
N SER A 209 12.39 -22.18 -16.98
CA SER A 209 11.24 -22.13 -17.89
C SER A 209 9.96 -22.02 -17.07
N LEU A 210 8.98 -21.21 -17.50
CA LEU A 210 7.65 -21.22 -16.88
C LEU A 210 6.98 -22.61 -16.93
N ASP A 211 7.40 -23.50 -17.84
CA ASP A 211 6.94 -24.89 -17.87
C ASP A 211 7.34 -25.72 -16.63
N THR A 212 8.31 -25.26 -15.82
CA THR A 212 8.64 -25.91 -14.53
C THR A 212 7.53 -25.69 -13.48
N LEU A 213 6.69 -24.67 -13.67
CA LEU A 213 5.52 -24.40 -12.84
C LEU A 213 4.31 -25.25 -13.23
N ARG A 214 4.46 -26.16 -14.20
CA ARG A 214 3.44 -27.17 -14.52
C ARG A 214 3.82 -28.49 -13.84
N PRO A 215 2.85 -29.25 -13.32
CA PRO A 215 3.08 -30.62 -12.94
C PRO A 215 3.67 -31.44 -14.10
N GLN A 216 4.81 -32.10 -13.86
CA GLN A 216 5.39 -33.07 -14.78
C GLN A 216 5.29 -34.45 -14.15
N GLY A 217 4.60 -35.40 -14.80
CA GLY A 217 4.32 -36.70 -14.21
C GLY A 217 3.46 -36.62 -12.93
N GLY A 218 2.60 -35.59 -12.85
CA GLY A 218 1.68 -35.33 -11.74
C GLY A 218 2.32 -34.70 -10.50
N ALA A 219 3.52 -34.10 -10.62
CA ALA A 219 4.18 -33.39 -9.52
C ALA A 219 4.82 -32.08 -9.99
N PHE A 220 4.71 -31.03 -9.17
CA PHE A 220 5.47 -29.79 -9.34
C PHE A 220 6.94 -29.97 -8.92
N ASP A 221 7.85 -29.23 -9.55
CA ASP A 221 9.25 -29.17 -9.11
C ASP A 221 9.41 -28.19 -7.95
N VAL A 222 9.14 -28.70 -6.75
CA VAL A 222 9.25 -27.95 -5.48
C VAL A 222 10.64 -27.37 -5.28
N ALA A 223 11.70 -28.09 -5.67
CA ALA A 223 13.07 -27.64 -5.51
C ALA A 223 13.40 -26.46 -6.46
N ALA A 224 12.90 -26.51 -7.70
CA ALA A 224 13.04 -25.41 -8.63
C ALA A 224 12.36 -24.13 -8.11
N ILE A 225 11.14 -24.24 -7.55
CA ILE A 225 10.44 -23.09 -6.97
C ILE A 225 11.19 -22.56 -5.74
N ALA A 226 11.62 -23.44 -4.83
CA ALA A 226 12.35 -23.05 -3.62
C ALA A 226 13.67 -22.33 -3.93
N SER A 227 14.32 -22.66 -5.05
CA SER A 227 15.57 -22.02 -5.49
C SER A 227 15.43 -20.52 -5.80
N LEU A 228 14.20 -20.01 -6.00
CA LEU A 228 13.93 -18.60 -6.23
C LEU A 228 13.89 -17.77 -4.94
N THR A 229 13.85 -18.41 -3.77
CA THR A 229 13.65 -17.71 -2.48
C THR A 229 14.75 -16.68 -2.19
N ASP A 230 16.02 -17.06 -2.33
CA ASP A 230 17.15 -16.20 -1.98
C ASP A 230 17.27 -15.00 -2.94
N VAL A 231 17.05 -15.24 -4.24
CA VAL A 231 17.12 -14.18 -5.26
C VAL A 231 15.93 -13.22 -5.13
N ALA A 232 14.74 -13.73 -4.83
CA ALA A 232 13.57 -12.90 -4.59
C ALA A 232 13.73 -12.07 -3.31
N THR A 233 14.29 -12.64 -2.24
CA THR A 233 14.57 -11.93 -0.99
C THR A 233 15.55 -10.78 -1.22
N THR A 234 16.66 -11.05 -1.91
CA THR A 234 17.66 -10.02 -2.25
C THR A 234 17.05 -8.90 -3.09
N ALA A 235 16.19 -9.25 -4.05
CA ALA A 235 15.50 -8.27 -4.88
C ALA A 235 14.53 -7.39 -4.06
N THR A 236 13.73 -8.00 -3.17
CA THR A 236 12.84 -7.26 -2.26
C THR A 236 13.62 -6.30 -1.37
N ASP A 237 14.72 -6.74 -0.75
CA ASP A 237 15.53 -5.91 0.14
C ASP A 237 16.17 -4.72 -0.61
N SER A 238 16.65 -4.96 -1.82
CA SER A 238 17.22 -3.92 -2.69
C SER A 238 16.18 -2.87 -3.12
N LEU A 239 15.01 -3.33 -3.56
CA LEU A 239 13.90 -2.45 -3.93
C LEU A 239 13.37 -1.64 -2.73
N ALA A 240 13.32 -2.25 -1.54
CA ALA A 240 12.93 -1.55 -0.31
C ALA A 240 13.94 -0.46 0.06
N ALA A 241 15.25 -0.75 -0.02
CA ALA A 241 16.29 0.24 0.23
C ALA A 241 16.27 1.39 -0.79
N ALA A 242 16.02 1.08 -2.06
CA ALA A 242 15.90 2.05 -3.14
C ALA A 242 14.66 2.96 -2.96
N SER A 243 13.48 2.36 -2.70
CA SER A 243 12.25 3.09 -2.41
C SER A 243 12.43 4.03 -1.23
N ALA A 244 12.94 3.54 -0.09
CA ALA A 244 13.20 4.37 1.08
C ALA A 244 14.18 5.52 0.82
N SER A 245 15.18 5.31 -0.05
CA SER A 245 16.16 6.34 -0.41
C SER A 245 15.54 7.44 -1.27
N VAL A 246 14.66 7.10 -2.20
CA VAL A 246 13.95 8.07 -3.05
C VAL A 246 12.87 8.81 -2.26
N ASP A 247 12.15 8.13 -1.38
CA ASP A 247 11.10 8.73 -0.54
C ASP A 247 11.64 9.72 0.49
N ALA A 248 12.92 9.58 0.86
CA ALA A 248 13.61 10.54 1.73
C ALA A 248 13.93 11.89 1.03
N ILE A 249 13.73 12.01 -0.29
CA ILE A 249 13.97 13.23 -1.03
C ILE A 249 12.85 14.25 -0.75
N ASP A 250 13.22 15.42 -0.23
CA ASP A 250 12.29 16.54 -0.04
C ASP A 250 11.92 17.19 -1.39
N THR A 251 10.82 16.70 -1.99
CA THR A 251 10.32 17.17 -3.28
C THR A 251 9.86 18.63 -3.26
N THR A 252 9.61 19.22 -2.09
CA THR A 252 9.20 20.64 -1.96
C THR A 252 10.34 21.62 -2.28
N GLN A 253 11.58 21.15 -2.18
CA GLN A 253 12.78 21.91 -2.53
C GLN A 253 13.16 21.76 -4.00
N LEU A 254 12.46 20.88 -4.74
CA LEU A 254 12.78 20.59 -6.13
C LEU A 254 12.03 21.51 -7.09
N LEU A 255 12.64 21.77 -8.25
CA LEU A 255 11.91 22.36 -9.36
C LEU A 255 10.82 21.36 -9.82
N PRO A 256 9.63 21.82 -10.24
CA PRO A 256 8.56 20.91 -10.69
C PRO A 256 9.00 19.94 -11.79
N ALA A 257 9.92 20.37 -12.67
CA ALA A 257 10.49 19.54 -13.72
C ALA A 257 11.34 18.36 -13.23
N LEU A 258 11.79 18.38 -11.96
CA LEU A 258 12.53 17.29 -11.31
C LEU A 258 11.67 16.57 -10.27
N ALA A 259 10.78 17.28 -9.57
CA ALA A 259 9.87 16.69 -8.59
C ALA A 259 9.00 15.59 -9.21
N ALA A 260 8.40 15.84 -10.39
CA ALA A 260 7.51 14.86 -11.03
C ALA A 260 8.24 13.55 -11.41
N PRO A 261 9.41 13.57 -12.08
CA PRO A 261 10.19 12.35 -12.31
C PRO A 261 10.63 11.61 -11.04
N VAL A 262 10.96 12.33 -9.96
CA VAL A 262 11.30 11.71 -8.67
C VAL A 262 10.11 10.93 -8.11
N THR A 263 8.92 11.53 -8.14
CA THR A 263 7.68 10.85 -7.73
C THR A 263 7.38 9.64 -8.62
N GLU A 264 7.53 9.77 -9.94
CA GLU A 264 7.33 8.65 -10.88
C GLU A 264 8.28 7.47 -10.59
N VAL A 265 9.56 7.75 -10.28
CA VAL A 265 10.50 6.70 -9.88
C VAL A 265 10.13 6.09 -8.52
N SER A 266 9.71 6.89 -7.54
CA SER A 266 9.21 6.38 -6.25
C SER A 266 8.03 5.41 -6.45
N ASP A 267 7.06 5.77 -7.30
CA ASP A 267 5.93 4.91 -7.64
C ASP A 267 6.39 3.61 -8.33
N LEU A 268 7.33 3.70 -9.28
CA LEU A 268 7.89 2.53 -9.96
C LEU A 268 8.64 1.59 -9.00
N LEU A 269 9.43 2.14 -8.08
CA LEU A 269 10.14 1.37 -7.06
C LEU A 269 9.18 0.71 -6.08
N THR A 270 8.12 1.41 -5.68
CA THR A 270 7.06 0.87 -4.80
C THR A 270 6.30 -0.27 -5.47
N ASN A 271 5.97 -0.13 -6.75
CA ASN A 271 5.34 -1.19 -7.55
C ASN A 271 6.27 -2.38 -7.73
N GLY A 272 7.55 -2.14 -8.03
CA GLY A 272 8.58 -3.17 -8.12
C GLY A 272 8.76 -3.93 -6.81
N LEU A 273 8.82 -3.21 -5.68
CA LEU A 273 8.89 -3.78 -4.34
C LEU A 273 7.69 -4.70 -4.07
N THR A 274 6.47 -4.26 -4.41
CA THR A 274 5.25 -5.07 -4.25
C THR A 274 5.33 -6.37 -5.05
N ALA A 275 5.78 -6.30 -6.31
CA ALA A 275 5.95 -7.47 -7.16
C ALA A 275 7.04 -8.43 -6.66
N ALA A 276 8.20 -7.90 -6.23
CA ALA A 276 9.29 -8.69 -5.68
C ALA A 276 8.88 -9.36 -4.36
N ASP A 277 8.16 -8.64 -3.49
CA ASP A 277 7.62 -9.19 -2.25
C ASP A 277 6.63 -10.33 -2.50
N ALA A 278 5.73 -10.18 -3.49
CA ALA A 278 4.82 -11.25 -3.91
C ALA A 278 5.58 -12.49 -4.42
N LEU A 279 6.62 -12.30 -5.23
CA LEU A 279 7.49 -13.38 -5.69
C LEU A 279 8.19 -14.07 -4.51
N ARG A 280 8.77 -13.29 -3.59
CA ARG A 280 9.46 -13.79 -2.39
C ARG A 280 8.53 -14.64 -1.54
N ARG A 281 7.33 -14.14 -1.21
CA ARG A 281 6.32 -14.87 -0.43
C ARG A 281 5.87 -16.14 -1.14
N THR A 282 5.67 -16.09 -2.45
CA THR A 282 5.28 -17.26 -3.24
C THR A 282 6.39 -18.32 -3.25
N ALA A 283 7.64 -17.92 -3.48
CA ALA A 283 8.79 -18.83 -3.48
C ALA A 283 9.02 -19.49 -2.10
N GLN A 284 8.63 -18.83 -1.01
CA GLN A 284 8.67 -19.37 0.34
C GLN A 284 7.48 -20.31 0.64
N LEU A 285 6.25 -19.86 0.34
CA LEU A 285 5.03 -20.55 0.77
C LEU A 285 4.67 -21.73 -0.14
N LEU A 286 4.81 -21.58 -1.46
CA LEU A 286 4.35 -22.59 -2.41
C LEU A 286 5.08 -23.94 -2.25
N PRO A 287 6.42 -24.00 -2.04
CA PRO A 287 7.09 -25.26 -1.73
C PRO A 287 6.57 -25.97 -0.48
N LEU A 288 6.26 -25.22 0.57
CA LEU A 288 5.69 -25.74 1.81
C LEU A 288 4.27 -26.26 1.56
N ALA A 289 3.46 -25.48 0.83
CA ALA A 289 2.10 -25.83 0.47
C ALA A 289 2.00 -27.07 -0.43
N LEU A 290 3.02 -27.32 -1.24
CA LEU A 290 3.14 -28.50 -2.09
C LEU A 290 3.75 -29.72 -1.36
N GLY A 291 3.95 -29.64 -0.05
CA GLY A 291 4.46 -30.74 0.75
C GLY A 291 5.96 -30.98 0.62
N GLY A 292 6.75 -29.93 0.35
CA GLY A 292 8.21 -30.00 0.24
C GLY A 292 8.92 -30.44 1.51
N GLU A 293 8.32 -30.21 2.67
CA GLU A 293 8.85 -30.60 3.99
C GLU A 293 8.06 -31.75 4.65
N GLY A 294 7.10 -32.34 3.91
CA GLY A 294 6.25 -33.41 4.38
C GLY A 294 4.81 -33.26 3.88
N PRO A 295 3.99 -34.32 4.03
CA PRO A 295 2.62 -34.32 3.54
C PRO A 295 1.75 -33.27 4.24
N ARG A 296 0.88 -32.61 3.48
CA ARG A 296 -0.08 -31.61 3.96
C ARG A 296 -1.50 -31.91 3.48
N ASN A 297 -2.51 -31.46 4.22
CA ASN A 297 -3.91 -31.49 3.82
C ASN A 297 -4.50 -30.08 3.84
N TYR A 298 -5.15 -29.67 2.76
CA TYR A 298 -5.82 -28.38 2.63
C TYR A 298 -7.32 -28.57 2.44
N LEU A 299 -8.11 -27.84 3.23
CA LEU A 299 -9.55 -27.71 2.96
C LEU A 299 -9.77 -26.59 1.95
N VAL A 300 -10.39 -26.88 0.82
CA VAL A 300 -10.81 -25.88 -0.16
C VAL A 300 -12.32 -25.70 -0.05
N MET A 301 -12.76 -24.50 0.28
CA MET A 301 -14.16 -24.10 0.33
C MET A 301 -14.57 -23.45 -0.99
N PHE A 302 -15.62 -23.99 -1.59
CA PHE A 302 -16.21 -23.44 -2.80
C PHE A 302 -17.40 -22.56 -2.43
N GLN A 303 -17.25 -21.26 -2.70
CA GLN A 303 -18.28 -20.27 -2.43
C GLN A 303 -19.32 -20.25 -3.55
N ASN A 304 -20.50 -19.74 -3.25
CA ASN A 304 -21.54 -19.45 -4.23
C ASN A 304 -21.93 -17.97 -4.12
N ASN A 305 -21.51 -17.16 -5.11
CA ASN A 305 -21.79 -15.72 -5.14
C ASN A 305 -23.27 -15.38 -5.41
N ALA A 306 -24.14 -16.36 -5.64
CA ALA A 306 -25.59 -16.13 -5.74
C ALA A 306 -26.26 -16.01 -4.36
N GLU A 307 -25.55 -16.34 -3.27
CA GLU A 307 -25.99 -16.11 -1.89
C GLU A 307 -24.86 -15.40 -1.15
N TRP A 308 -24.89 -14.07 -1.11
CA TRP A 308 -23.76 -13.28 -0.66
C TRP A 308 -23.40 -13.53 0.79
N ARG A 309 -22.09 -13.54 1.00
CA ARG A 309 -21.44 -13.46 2.31
C ARG A 309 -20.35 -12.41 2.20
N SER A 310 -19.91 -11.85 3.31
CA SER A 310 -18.99 -10.71 3.34
C SER A 310 -17.74 -10.95 2.50
N LEU A 311 -17.20 -12.17 2.51
CA LEU A 311 -16.05 -12.58 1.70
C LEU A 311 -16.42 -13.23 0.35
N GLY A 312 -17.58 -12.96 -0.23
CA GLY A 312 -17.97 -13.39 -1.58
C GLY A 312 -19.30 -14.14 -1.59
N GLY A 313 -19.34 -15.33 -1.01
CA GLY A 313 -20.54 -16.17 -1.06
C GLY A 313 -20.60 -17.24 0.02
N ILE A 314 -21.77 -17.86 0.11
CA ILE A 314 -22.04 -19.00 1.00
C ILE A 314 -21.12 -20.17 0.65
N VAL A 315 -20.62 -20.90 1.65
CA VAL A 315 -19.82 -22.10 1.41
C VAL A 315 -20.78 -23.26 1.09
N GLY A 316 -20.88 -23.61 -0.20
CA GLY A 316 -21.80 -24.63 -0.67
C GLY A 316 -21.20 -26.03 -0.67
N ALA A 317 -19.92 -26.12 -1.06
CA ALA A 317 -19.19 -27.37 -1.20
C ALA A 317 -17.74 -27.21 -0.71
N MET A 318 -17.11 -28.34 -0.41
CA MET A 318 -15.74 -28.42 0.09
C MET A 318 -14.99 -29.60 -0.54
N ALA A 319 -13.68 -29.47 -0.62
CA ALA A 319 -12.77 -30.53 -1.02
C ALA A 319 -11.55 -30.57 -0.10
N MET A 320 -11.03 -31.75 0.16
CA MET A 320 -9.72 -31.90 0.80
C MET A 320 -8.68 -32.24 -0.28
N ILE A 321 -7.65 -31.39 -0.38
CA ILE A 321 -6.50 -31.61 -1.25
C ILE A 321 -5.33 -32.06 -0.38
N HIS A 322 -4.76 -33.21 -0.72
CA HIS A 322 -3.52 -33.70 -0.13
C HIS A 322 -2.34 -33.29 -0.99
N THR A 323 -1.25 -32.82 -0.39
CA THR A 323 0.00 -32.54 -1.10
C THR A 323 1.18 -33.26 -0.46
N ASP A 324 2.07 -33.81 -1.28
CA ASP A 324 3.28 -34.51 -0.83
C ASP A 324 4.37 -34.42 -1.91
N GLY A 325 5.49 -33.76 -1.61
CA GLY A 325 6.63 -33.65 -2.51
C GLY A 325 6.31 -33.12 -3.90
N GLY A 326 5.37 -32.18 -4.01
CA GLY A 326 4.92 -31.60 -5.28
C GLY A 326 3.71 -32.28 -5.91
N ARG A 327 3.27 -33.45 -5.42
CA ARG A 327 2.03 -34.09 -5.90
C ARG A 327 0.82 -33.46 -5.24
N MET A 328 -0.30 -33.44 -5.94
CA MET A 328 -1.59 -33.04 -5.39
C MET A 328 -2.62 -34.11 -5.69
N ASP A 329 -3.38 -34.50 -4.68
CA ASP A 329 -4.47 -35.47 -4.79
C ASP A 329 -5.76 -34.89 -4.19
N LEU A 330 -6.87 -35.01 -4.91
CA LEU A 330 -8.19 -34.75 -4.37
C LEU A 330 -8.63 -35.98 -3.57
N VAL A 331 -8.56 -35.89 -2.24
CA VAL A 331 -8.72 -37.05 -1.35
C VAL A 331 -10.11 -37.17 -0.74
N ASP A 332 -10.84 -36.07 -0.60
CA ASP A 332 -12.20 -36.07 -0.09
C ASP A 332 -13.02 -34.89 -0.63
N GLN A 333 -14.35 -35.03 -0.62
CA GLN A 333 -15.30 -33.98 -1.02
C GLN A 333 -16.52 -34.01 -0.10
N GLY A 334 -17.08 -32.84 0.19
CA GLY A 334 -18.31 -32.70 0.98
C GLY A 334 -19.16 -31.52 0.53
N SER A 335 -20.42 -31.52 0.96
CA SER A 335 -21.35 -30.41 0.82
C SER A 335 -21.62 -29.80 2.19
N SER A 336 -22.06 -28.54 2.20
CA SER A 336 -22.56 -27.92 3.44
C SER A 336 -23.71 -28.70 4.09
N SER A 337 -24.46 -29.49 3.30
CA SER A 337 -25.55 -30.34 3.78
C SER A 337 -25.09 -31.54 4.61
N ASP A 338 -23.81 -31.92 4.54
CA ASP A 338 -23.21 -32.97 5.36
C ASP A 338 -23.00 -32.51 6.81
N PHE A 339 -22.98 -31.20 7.05
CA PHE A 339 -22.75 -30.61 8.37
C PHE A 339 -24.07 -30.30 9.08
N THR A 340 -24.16 -30.70 10.34
CA THR A 340 -25.28 -30.29 11.20
C THR A 340 -25.05 -28.90 11.81
N ARG A 341 -26.14 -28.22 12.20
CA ARG A 341 -26.04 -27.00 13.00
C ARG A 341 -25.39 -27.33 14.35
N TYR A 342 -24.33 -26.63 14.71
CA TYR A 342 -23.74 -26.75 16.04
C TYR A 342 -24.59 -26.01 17.10
N PRO A 343 -24.67 -26.52 18.34
CA PRO A 343 -25.45 -25.87 19.40
C PRO A 343 -24.87 -24.51 19.80
N ASP A 344 -23.54 -24.40 19.79
CA ASP A 344 -22.74 -23.23 20.17
C ASP A 344 -21.62 -23.04 19.14
N PRO A 345 -21.04 -21.82 19.01
CA PRO A 345 -19.89 -21.58 18.14
C PRO A 345 -18.77 -22.59 18.33
N VAL A 346 -18.23 -23.14 17.24
CA VAL A 346 -17.19 -24.18 17.33
C VAL A 346 -15.88 -23.65 17.92
N LEU A 347 -15.60 -22.35 17.75
CA LEU A 347 -14.55 -21.61 18.42
C LEU A 347 -15.14 -20.34 19.04
N PRO A 348 -14.48 -19.74 20.06
CA PRO A 348 -14.92 -18.48 20.64
C PRO A 348 -14.95 -17.37 19.59
N LEU A 349 -16.04 -16.59 19.59
CA LEU A 349 -16.18 -15.35 18.83
C LEU A 349 -16.15 -14.18 19.81
N SER A 350 -15.61 -13.03 19.39
CA SER A 350 -15.62 -11.83 20.22
C SER A 350 -17.05 -11.31 20.42
N ASP A 351 -17.30 -10.60 21.52
CA ASP A 351 -18.60 -9.97 21.77
C ASP A 351 -18.98 -8.98 20.66
N GLU A 352 -17.98 -8.34 20.05
CA GLU A 352 -18.12 -7.45 18.89
C GLU A 352 -18.65 -8.19 17.66
N VAL A 353 -18.02 -9.32 17.29
CA VAL A 353 -18.48 -10.18 16.19
C VAL A 353 -19.88 -10.72 16.47
N LEU A 354 -20.14 -11.20 17.69
CA LEU A 354 -21.46 -11.67 18.10
C LEU A 354 -22.52 -10.56 18.06
N GLY A 355 -22.14 -9.31 18.35
CA GLY A 355 -23.04 -8.15 18.27
C GLY A 355 -23.50 -7.83 16.86
N ILE A 356 -22.69 -8.14 15.84
CA ILE A 356 -22.98 -7.86 14.43
C ILE A 356 -23.58 -9.08 13.72
N PHE A 357 -22.97 -10.25 13.86
CA PHE A 357 -23.28 -11.45 13.09
C PHE A 357 -24.03 -12.53 13.89
N VAL A 358 -24.19 -12.33 15.20
CA VAL A 358 -24.68 -13.35 16.14
C VAL A 358 -23.76 -14.58 16.06
N ASP A 359 -24.28 -15.78 16.31
CA ASP A 359 -23.53 -17.04 16.35
C ASP A 359 -23.45 -17.74 14.99
N LYS A 360 -24.18 -17.26 13.97
CA LYS A 360 -24.35 -17.94 12.68
C LYS A 360 -23.04 -18.37 12.02
N PRO A 361 -21.99 -17.54 11.92
CA PRO A 361 -20.73 -17.94 11.29
C PRO A 361 -20.02 -19.05 12.06
N GLY A 362 -20.22 -19.10 13.39
CA GLY A 362 -19.61 -20.10 14.27
C GLY A 362 -20.38 -21.41 14.38
N VAL A 363 -21.63 -21.48 13.91
CA VAL A 363 -22.50 -22.68 14.09
C VAL A 363 -23.01 -23.29 12.78
N TYR A 364 -22.72 -22.68 11.64
CA TYR A 364 -23.12 -23.15 10.30
C TYR A 364 -21.94 -23.02 9.34
N ILE A 365 -21.45 -24.13 8.79
CA ILE A 365 -20.33 -24.13 7.83
C ILE A 365 -20.60 -23.26 6.61
N GLN A 366 -21.85 -23.27 6.13
CA GLN A 366 -22.25 -22.49 4.96
C GLN A 366 -22.12 -20.98 5.21
N ASN A 367 -22.17 -20.54 6.47
CA ASN A 367 -22.12 -19.14 6.86
C ASN A 367 -20.74 -18.71 7.34
N VAL A 368 -19.72 -19.56 7.28
CA VAL A 368 -18.41 -19.24 7.88
C VAL A 368 -17.82 -17.96 7.29
N THR A 369 -18.06 -17.66 6.01
CA THR A 369 -17.58 -16.47 5.29
C THR A 369 -18.40 -15.19 5.53
N GLN A 370 -19.29 -15.18 6.53
CA GLN A 370 -20.12 -14.01 6.90
C GLN A 370 -19.34 -12.91 7.60
N ILE A 371 -18.23 -13.23 8.26
CA ILE A 371 -17.38 -12.25 8.92
C ILE A 371 -16.41 -11.73 7.85
N PRO A 372 -16.17 -10.42 7.72
CA PRO A 372 -15.25 -9.88 6.73
C PRO A 372 -13.78 -10.05 7.09
N ASP A 373 -13.43 -11.14 7.77
CA ASP A 373 -12.07 -11.45 8.22
C ASP A 373 -11.78 -12.94 8.14
N TYR A 374 -11.04 -13.33 7.10
CA TYR A 374 -10.72 -14.74 6.87
C TYR A 374 -9.75 -15.32 7.91
N THR A 375 -9.08 -14.46 8.70
CA THR A 375 -8.27 -14.91 9.85
C THR A 375 -9.13 -15.45 10.99
N VAL A 376 -10.44 -15.13 11.00
CA VAL A 376 -11.45 -15.73 11.88
C VAL A 376 -12.14 -16.91 11.20
N ASP A 377 -12.47 -16.77 9.91
CA ASP A 377 -13.27 -17.77 9.17
C ASP A 377 -12.50 -19.07 8.87
N GLY A 378 -11.23 -18.97 8.49
CA GLY A 378 -10.37 -20.14 8.22
C GLY A 378 -10.28 -21.10 9.41
N PRO A 379 -9.95 -20.63 10.63
CA PRO A 379 -9.99 -21.44 11.84
C PRO A 379 -11.35 -22.09 12.12
N LEU A 380 -12.46 -21.34 11.93
CA LEU A 380 -13.81 -21.88 12.14
C LEU A 380 -14.08 -23.03 11.18
N ALA A 381 -13.80 -22.86 9.89
CA ALA A 381 -13.98 -23.89 8.88
C ALA A 381 -13.13 -25.13 9.17
N ARG A 382 -11.86 -24.95 9.56
CA ARG A 382 -10.97 -26.05 9.97
C ARG A 382 -11.54 -26.83 11.16
N GLU A 383 -12.06 -26.14 12.18
CA GLU A 383 -12.61 -26.79 13.35
C GLU A 383 -13.91 -27.55 13.02
N MET A 384 -14.78 -26.97 12.19
CA MET A 384 -15.98 -27.67 11.72
C MET A 384 -15.62 -28.94 10.93
N TRP A 385 -14.67 -28.84 10.01
CA TRP A 385 -14.18 -29.98 9.23
C TRP A 385 -13.59 -31.07 10.11
N LEU A 386 -12.78 -30.70 11.11
CA LEU A 386 -12.22 -31.64 12.07
C LEU A 386 -13.30 -32.37 12.88
N ARG A 387 -14.35 -31.66 13.31
CA ARG A 387 -15.44 -32.28 14.07
C ARG A 387 -16.28 -33.24 13.24
N GLU A 388 -16.50 -32.92 11.98
CA GLU A 388 -17.32 -33.74 11.07
C GLU A 388 -16.55 -34.98 10.58
N THR A 389 -15.30 -34.81 10.17
CA THR A 389 -14.53 -35.87 9.49
C THR A 389 -13.52 -36.58 10.39
N GLY A 390 -13.14 -35.96 11.52
CA GLY A 390 -12.03 -36.41 12.35
C GLY A 390 -10.64 -36.10 11.78
N VAL A 391 -10.56 -35.37 10.65
CA VAL A 391 -9.30 -35.03 9.97
C VAL A 391 -8.94 -33.57 10.23
N ALA A 392 -7.73 -33.33 10.73
CA ALA A 392 -7.16 -32.00 10.82
C ALA A 392 -6.51 -31.61 9.49
N VAL A 393 -6.78 -30.39 9.02
CA VAL A 393 -6.12 -29.78 7.86
C VAL A 393 -5.06 -28.77 8.29
N ASP A 394 -4.03 -28.59 7.46
CA ASP A 394 -2.90 -27.68 7.64
C ASP A 394 -3.23 -26.25 7.17
N GLY A 395 -4.20 -26.10 6.26
CA GLY A 395 -4.67 -24.79 5.82
C GLY A 395 -6.07 -24.85 5.23
N VAL A 396 -6.68 -23.68 5.09
CA VAL A 396 -8.01 -23.51 4.51
C VAL A 396 -7.93 -22.48 3.40
N LEU A 397 -8.43 -22.83 2.22
CA LEU A 397 -8.58 -21.96 1.07
C LEU A 397 -10.06 -21.71 0.78
N ALA A 398 -10.38 -20.55 0.23
CA ALA A 398 -11.71 -20.27 -0.31
C ALA A 398 -11.60 -19.66 -1.69
N LEU A 399 -12.44 -20.13 -2.62
CA LEU A 399 -12.55 -19.58 -3.97
C LEU A 399 -13.97 -19.66 -4.51
N ASP A 400 -14.25 -18.86 -5.53
CA ASP A 400 -15.58 -18.73 -6.12
C ASP A 400 -15.64 -19.11 -7.62
N PRO A 401 -16.83 -19.28 -8.23
CA PRO A 401 -16.96 -19.61 -9.64
C PRO A 401 -16.42 -18.55 -10.62
N VAL A 402 -16.24 -17.31 -10.17
CA VAL A 402 -15.56 -16.28 -10.99
C VAL A 402 -14.06 -16.55 -11.04
N THR A 403 -13.46 -16.97 -9.93
CA THR A 403 -12.07 -17.47 -9.90
C THR A 403 -11.91 -18.68 -10.83
N LEU A 404 -12.87 -19.61 -10.81
CA LEU A 404 -12.88 -20.75 -11.71
C LEU A 404 -12.93 -20.33 -13.19
N SER A 405 -13.66 -19.28 -13.54
CA SER A 405 -13.68 -18.80 -14.94
C SER A 405 -12.30 -18.32 -15.39
N TYR A 406 -11.52 -17.69 -14.50
CA TYR A 406 -10.13 -17.31 -14.80
C TYR A 406 -9.23 -18.53 -14.97
N LEU A 407 -9.38 -19.54 -14.11
CA LEU A 407 -8.62 -20.80 -14.24
C LEU A 407 -8.92 -21.52 -15.56
N LEU A 408 -10.16 -21.46 -16.04
CA LEU A 408 -10.58 -22.05 -17.32
C LEU A 408 -9.98 -21.34 -18.54
N GLU A 409 -9.54 -20.09 -18.42
CA GLU A 409 -8.74 -19.42 -19.47
C GLU A 409 -7.37 -20.10 -19.62
N ALA A 410 -6.79 -20.60 -18.52
CA ALA A 410 -5.50 -21.29 -18.53
C ALA A 410 -5.60 -22.75 -18.99
N THR A 411 -6.67 -23.47 -18.63
CA THR A 411 -6.85 -24.88 -19.01
C THR A 411 -7.51 -25.06 -20.38
N GLY A 412 -8.23 -24.04 -20.85
CA GLY A 412 -9.20 -24.18 -21.92
C GLY A 412 -10.46 -24.95 -21.49
N PRO A 413 -11.40 -25.19 -22.44
CA PRO A 413 -12.66 -25.87 -22.17
C PRO A 413 -12.49 -27.28 -21.58
N ILE A 414 -13.25 -27.58 -20.53
CA ILE A 414 -13.23 -28.87 -19.83
C ILE A 414 -14.52 -29.63 -20.13
N THR A 415 -14.41 -30.89 -20.55
CA THR A 415 -15.58 -31.75 -20.77
C THR A 415 -16.08 -32.31 -19.45
N LEU A 416 -17.31 -31.97 -19.06
CA LEU A 416 -17.96 -32.52 -17.87
C LEU A 416 -18.44 -33.96 -18.12
N PRO A 417 -18.70 -34.76 -17.07
CA PRO A 417 -19.23 -36.12 -17.23
C PRO A 417 -20.60 -36.18 -17.92
N THR A 418 -21.36 -35.08 -17.89
CA THR A 418 -22.62 -34.90 -18.63
C THR A 418 -22.41 -34.76 -20.15
N GLY A 419 -21.16 -34.56 -20.60
CA GLY A 419 -20.76 -34.35 -21.98
C GLY A 419 -20.79 -32.89 -22.45
N GLU A 420 -21.23 -31.96 -21.60
CA GLU A 420 -21.17 -30.52 -21.89
C GLU A 420 -19.77 -29.96 -21.63
N GLN A 421 -19.46 -28.83 -22.27
CA GLN A 421 -18.20 -28.13 -22.06
C GLN A 421 -18.38 -27.06 -20.99
N LEU A 422 -17.56 -27.10 -19.96
CA LEU A 422 -17.35 -25.98 -19.03
C LEU A 422 -16.27 -25.07 -19.63
N THR A 423 -16.58 -23.78 -19.79
CA THR A 423 -15.70 -22.76 -20.36
C THR A 423 -15.66 -21.53 -19.46
N SER A 424 -14.67 -20.65 -19.66
CA SER A 424 -14.58 -19.39 -18.91
C SER A 424 -15.84 -18.51 -19.11
N GLU A 425 -16.50 -18.59 -20.26
CA GLU A 425 -17.70 -17.80 -20.55
C GLU A 425 -18.97 -18.36 -19.90
N ASN A 426 -19.08 -19.67 -19.71
CA ASN A 426 -20.29 -20.29 -19.20
C ASN A 426 -20.22 -20.75 -17.73
N ALA A 427 -19.03 -20.78 -17.12
CA ALA A 427 -18.87 -21.27 -15.75
C ALA A 427 -19.77 -20.53 -14.75
N ILE A 428 -19.82 -19.21 -14.83
CA ILE A 428 -20.64 -18.36 -13.96
C ILE A 428 -22.14 -18.68 -14.10
N PRO A 429 -22.79 -18.51 -15.27
CA PRO A 429 -24.23 -18.79 -15.40
C PRO A 429 -24.56 -20.26 -15.16
N LEU A 430 -23.67 -21.19 -15.54
CA LEU A 430 -23.88 -22.61 -15.33
C LEU A 430 -23.94 -22.97 -13.84
N LEU A 431 -22.93 -22.55 -13.09
CA LEU A 431 -22.72 -22.96 -11.69
C LEU A 431 -23.54 -22.14 -10.70
N LEU A 432 -23.86 -20.89 -11.02
CA LEU A 432 -24.58 -19.99 -10.10
C LEU A 432 -26.08 -19.89 -10.40
N ASN A 433 -26.57 -20.39 -11.53
CA ASN A 433 -27.99 -20.28 -11.89
C ASN A 433 -28.57 -21.52 -12.60
N ASP A 434 -28.03 -21.89 -13.76
CA ASP A 434 -28.64 -22.91 -14.63
C ASP A 434 -28.77 -24.27 -13.93
N VAL A 435 -27.79 -24.67 -13.13
CA VAL A 435 -27.82 -25.94 -12.39
C VAL A 435 -29.10 -26.08 -11.54
N TYR A 436 -29.57 -24.98 -10.95
CA TYR A 436 -30.77 -24.95 -10.11
C TYR A 436 -32.07 -24.93 -10.91
N LEU A 437 -32.01 -24.50 -12.17
CA LEU A 437 -33.12 -24.61 -13.12
C LEU A 437 -33.22 -26.03 -13.71
N ARG A 438 -32.08 -26.69 -13.91
CA ARG A 438 -31.97 -28.00 -14.57
C ARG A 438 -32.21 -29.18 -13.63
N TYR A 439 -31.75 -29.08 -12.38
CA TYR A 439 -31.78 -30.17 -11.41
C TYR A 439 -32.65 -29.78 -10.20
N PRO A 440 -33.92 -30.20 -10.15
CA PRO A 440 -34.82 -29.85 -9.04
C PRO A 440 -34.41 -30.46 -7.70
N GLU A 441 -33.72 -31.60 -7.71
CA GLU A 441 -33.30 -32.31 -6.50
C GLU A 441 -31.90 -31.83 -6.06
N PRO A 442 -31.72 -31.32 -4.83
CA PRO A 442 -30.42 -30.83 -4.33
C PRO A 442 -29.28 -31.86 -4.45
N ARG A 443 -29.58 -33.14 -4.23
CA ARG A 443 -28.57 -34.21 -4.35
C ARG A 443 -27.97 -34.31 -5.76
N ASP A 444 -28.75 -34.05 -6.81
CA ASP A 444 -28.26 -34.08 -8.19
C ASP A 444 -27.38 -32.85 -8.49
N GLN A 445 -27.67 -31.71 -7.86
CA GLN A 445 -26.83 -30.51 -7.92
C GLN A 445 -25.48 -30.75 -7.24
N ASP A 446 -25.48 -31.33 -6.03
CA ASP A 446 -24.27 -31.69 -5.28
C ASP A 446 -23.39 -32.66 -6.10
N ALA A 447 -24.00 -33.67 -6.71
CA ALA A 447 -23.29 -34.63 -7.57
C ALA A 447 -22.66 -33.94 -8.80
N PHE A 448 -23.36 -32.98 -9.40
CA PHE A 448 -22.83 -32.18 -10.52
C PHE A 448 -21.63 -31.33 -10.10
N PHE A 449 -21.71 -30.65 -8.96
CA PHE A 449 -20.60 -29.83 -8.43
C PHE A 449 -19.38 -30.68 -8.07
N ALA A 450 -19.57 -31.79 -7.35
CA ALA A 450 -18.48 -32.68 -6.98
C ALA A 450 -17.75 -33.23 -8.22
N ALA A 451 -18.50 -33.67 -9.23
CA ALA A 451 -17.96 -34.14 -10.49
C ALA A 451 -17.22 -33.04 -11.27
N THR A 452 -17.77 -31.82 -11.29
CA THR A 452 -17.14 -30.67 -11.93
C THR A 452 -15.80 -30.32 -11.25
N ALA A 453 -15.80 -30.22 -9.92
CA ALA A 453 -14.59 -29.94 -9.14
C ALA A 453 -13.51 -31.00 -9.36
N ALA A 454 -13.88 -32.28 -9.41
CA ALA A 454 -12.94 -33.37 -9.65
C ALA A 454 -12.27 -33.29 -11.03
N VAL A 455 -13.05 -33.01 -12.09
CA VAL A 455 -12.49 -32.90 -13.45
C VAL A 455 -11.62 -31.65 -13.61
N VAL A 456 -12.03 -30.51 -13.04
CA VAL A 456 -11.21 -29.28 -13.03
C VAL A 456 -9.90 -29.53 -12.30
N PHE A 457 -9.96 -30.10 -11.09
CA PHE A 457 -8.77 -30.43 -10.31
C PHE A 457 -7.83 -31.34 -11.10
N GLN A 458 -8.34 -32.42 -11.67
CA GLN A 458 -7.53 -33.38 -12.44
C GLN A 458 -6.87 -32.71 -13.64
N THR A 459 -7.57 -31.82 -14.35
CA THR A 459 -7.05 -31.09 -15.50
C THR A 459 -5.84 -30.22 -15.12
N ILE A 460 -5.91 -29.56 -13.96
CA ILE A 460 -4.80 -28.75 -13.43
C ILE A 460 -3.65 -29.65 -12.93
N ALA A 461 -3.98 -30.71 -12.18
CA ALA A 461 -3.00 -31.65 -11.64
C ALA A 461 -2.24 -32.45 -12.72
N ASP A 462 -2.88 -32.70 -13.88
CA ASP A 462 -2.24 -33.30 -15.06
C ASP A 462 -1.36 -32.29 -15.83
N GLY A 463 -1.33 -31.04 -15.39
CA GLY A 463 -0.52 -29.98 -15.96
C GLY A 463 -1.03 -29.46 -17.30
N ALA A 464 -2.34 -29.52 -17.56
CA ALA A 464 -2.93 -29.00 -18.79
C ALA A 464 -2.92 -27.47 -18.88
N ALA A 465 -2.89 -26.78 -17.73
CA ALA A 465 -2.91 -25.32 -17.66
C ALA A 465 -1.65 -24.67 -18.26
N ASP A 466 -1.84 -23.58 -19.00
CA ASP A 466 -0.75 -22.66 -19.35
C ASP A 466 -0.26 -21.93 -18.08
N PRO A 467 1.03 -22.05 -17.70
CA PRO A 467 1.50 -21.55 -16.41
C PRO A 467 1.48 -20.02 -16.30
N ALA A 468 1.74 -19.28 -17.39
CA ALA A 468 1.67 -17.83 -17.38
C ALA A 468 0.21 -17.36 -17.14
N THR A 469 -0.74 -17.96 -17.85
CA THR A 469 -2.17 -17.66 -17.72
C THR A 469 -2.70 -18.09 -16.34
N LEU A 470 -2.24 -19.22 -15.80
CA LEU A 470 -2.62 -19.69 -14.46
C LEU A 470 -2.15 -18.71 -13.37
N ILE A 471 -0.91 -18.22 -13.45
CA ILE A 471 -0.39 -17.21 -12.50
C ILE A 471 -1.21 -15.93 -12.60
N GLN A 472 -1.54 -15.48 -13.82
CA GLN A 472 -2.38 -14.30 -14.02
C GLN A 472 -3.79 -14.49 -13.44
N ALA A 473 -4.39 -15.67 -13.63
CA ALA A 473 -5.70 -16.02 -13.08
C ALA A 473 -5.72 -15.98 -11.54
N LEU A 474 -4.71 -16.57 -10.90
CA LEU A 474 -4.57 -16.57 -9.44
C LEU A 474 -4.25 -15.18 -8.89
N ALA A 475 -3.36 -14.42 -9.55
CA ALA A 475 -3.04 -13.06 -9.16
C ALA A 475 -4.27 -12.14 -9.27
N ARG A 476 -5.08 -12.32 -10.32
CA ARG A 476 -6.36 -11.63 -10.49
C ARG A 476 -7.36 -12.02 -9.41
N ALA A 477 -7.53 -13.32 -9.14
CA ALA A 477 -8.42 -13.78 -8.07
C ALA A 477 -8.00 -13.22 -6.69
N GLY A 478 -6.70 -13.20 -6.40
CA GLY A 478 -6.16 -12.63 -5.17
C GLY A 478 -6.35 -11.12 -5.07
N SER A 479 -6.14 -10.36 -6.16
CA SER A 479 -6.31 -8.90 -6.16
C SER A 479 -7.78 -8.47 -6.13
N GLU A 480 -8.67 -9.26 -6.76
CA GLU A 480 -10.11 -9.08 -6.69
C GLU A 480 -10.72 -9.61 -5.37
N ARG A 481 -9.89 -10.15 -4.46
CA ARG A 481 -10.28 -10.73 -3.16
C ARG A 481 -11.29 -11.88 -3.29
N ARG A 482 -11.09 -12.75 -4.27
CA ARG A 482 -11.90 -13.95 -4.51
C ARG A 482 -11.19 -15.24 -4.13
N LEU A 483 -9.90 -15.14 -3.83
CA LEU A 483 -9.07 -16.23 -3.33
C LEU A 483 -8.56 -15.87 -1.95
N PHE A 484 -8.88 -16.71 -0.97
CA PHE A 484 -8.40 -16.56 0.40
C PHE A 484 -7.62 -17.78 0.86
N MET A 485 -6.68 -17.57 1.78
CA MET A 485 -5.90 -18.62 2.41
C MET A 485 -5.62 -18.28 3.88
N TRP A 486 -5.75 -19.30 4.71
CA TRP A 486 -5.33 -19.31 6.10
C TRP A 486 -4.46 -20.55 6.35
N SER A 487 -3.37 -20.41 7.11
CA SER A 487 -2.51 -21.54 7.51
C SER A 487 -2.59 -21.78 9.01
N ALA A 488 -2.61 -23.06 9.40
CA ALA A 488 -2.52 -23.49 10.79
C ALA A 488 -1.08 -23.37 11.34
N ASP A 489 -0.08 -23.26 10.47
CA ASP A 489 1.31 -23.02 10.87
C ASP A 489 1.55 -21.50 11.04
N PRO A 490 1.93 -21.01 12.23
CA PRO A 490 2.14 -19.58 12.46
C PRO A 490 3.25 -18.96 11.60
N ALA A 491 4.26 -19.72 11.18
CA ALA A 491 5.33 -19.21 10.33
C ALA A 491 4.86 -19.03 8.89
N GLU A 492 4.04 -19.97 8.38
CA GLU A 492 3.38 -19.83 7.07
C GLU A 492 2.34 -18.71 7.10
N GLN A 493 1.55 -18.60 8.18
CA GLN A 493 0.56 -17.53 8.34
C GLN A 493 1.23 -16.15 8.35
N ALA A 494 2.39 -15.99 8.98
CA ALA A 494 3.15 -14.73 8.95
C ALA A 494 3.59 -14.32 7.53
N ILE A 495 3.74 -15.27 6.61
CA ILE A 495 4.01 -15.00 5.19
C ILE A 495 2.74 -14.51 4.47
N LEU A 496 1.56 -14.95 4.90
CA LEU A 496 0.27 -14.48 4.37
C LEU A 496 -0.12 -13.11 4.93
N ASP A 497 0.32 -12.77 6.13
CA ASP A 497 -0.09 -11.54 6.82
C ASP A 497 0.17 -10.27 5.98
N GLY A 498 -0.87 -9.43 5.86
CA GLY A 498 -0.86 -8.20 5.07
C GLY A 498 -1.10 -8.38 3.57
N THR A 499 -1.20 -9.61 3.07
CA THR A 499 -1.54 -9.89 1.67
C THR A 499 -3.06 -9.82 1.43
N THR A 500 -3.47 -9.62 0.18
CA THR A 500 -4.89 -9.63 -0.16
C THR A 500 -5.54 -11.01 0.05
N ILE A 501 -4.78 -12.09 -0.14
CA ILE A 501 -5.25 -13.47 0.04
C ILE A 501 -5.41 -13.85 1.52
N GLN A 502 -4.83 -13.11 2.47
CA GLN A 502 -5.14 -13.30 3.89
C GLN A 502 -6.61 -13.01 4.20
N GLY A 503 -7.24 -12.12 3.43
CA GLY A 503 -8.66 -11.83 3.60
C GLY A 503 -9.03 -11.05 4.87
N GLY A 504 -8.08 -10.34 5.50
CA GLY A 504 -8.34 -9.54 6.69
C GLY A 504 -9.15 -8.25 6.44
N LEU A 505 -9.56 -7.59 7.53
CA LEU A 505 -10.31 -6.32 7.53
C LEU A 505 -9.57 -5.19 6.79
N SER A 506 -10.31 -4.14 6.41
CA SER A 506 -9.73 -2.93 5.81
C SER A 506 -8.71 -2.26 6.72
N VAL A 507 -7.62 -1.76 6.15
CA VAL A 507 -6.52 -1.09 6.86
C VAL A 507 -6.49 0.40 6.50
N THR A 508 -6.38 1.24 7.53
CA THR A 508 -6.17 2.68 7.38
C THR A 508 -4.87 3.09 8.07
N ASP A 509 -4.05 3.87 7.38
CA ASP A 509 -2.76 4.41 7.84
C ASP A 509 -2.55 5.83 7.28
N ASP A 510 -1.35 6.39 7.46
CA ASP A 510 -1.02 7.76 7.04
C ASP A 510 -1.02 7.96 5.51
N THR A 511 -0.99 6.87 4.73
CA THR A 511 -0.92 6.88 3.26
C THR A 511 -2.23 6.46 2.61
N ARG A 512 -3.07 5.68 3.31
CA ARG A 512 -4.31 5.11 2.79
C ARG A 512 -5.45 5.17 3.80
N THR A 513 -6.61 5.64 3.35
CA THR A 513 -7.90 5.52 4.04
C THR A 513 -8.74 4.48 3.32
N GLN A 514 -9.21 3.45 4.04
CA GLN A 514 -9.96 2.36 3.43
C GLN A 514 -11.25 2.04 4.20
N PHE A 515 -12.37 2.07 3.48
CA PHE A 515 -13.68 1.61 3.95
C PHE A 515 -13.90 0.13 3.62
N GLY A 516 -14.83 -0.53 4.31
CA GLY A 516 -15.33 -1.84 3.93
C GLY A 516 -16.83 -1.80 3.66
N VAL A 517 -17.27 -2.38 2.54
CA VAL A 517 -18.68 -2.54 2.15
C VAL A 517 -18.94 -4.02 1.98
N TYR A 518 -19.39 -4.66 3.05
CA TYR A 518 -19.58 -6.10 3.06
C TYR A 518 -21.06 -6.46 3.00
N LEU A 519 -21.44 -7.42 2.16
CA LEU A 519 -22.83 -7.77 1.88
C LEU A 519 -23.09 -9.20 2.36
N ASN A 520 -24.13 -9.40 3.17
CA ASN A 520 -24.66 -10.71 3.50
C ASN A 520 -26.10 -10.83 3.00
N ASP A 521 -26.42 -11.95 2.37
CA ASP A 521 -27.79 -12.33 2.04
C ASP A 521 -28.61 -12.54 3.32
N GLY A 522 -29.76 -11.89 3.36
CA GLY A 522 -30.79 -12.06 4.37
C GLY A 522 -31.98 -12.89 3.89
N THR A 523 -32.02 -13.24 2.60
CA THR A 523 -33.11 -14.00 1.96
C THR A 523 -33.04 -15.49 2.30
N GLY A 524 -31.84 -16.02 2.47
CA GLY A 524 -31.56 -17.45 2.53
C GLY A 524 -31.84 -18.12 1.18
N SER A 525 -31.39 -17.49 0.09
CA SER A 525 -31.71 -17.91 -1.28
C SER A 525 -30.66 -17.47 -2.29
N LYS A 526 -30.87 -17.81 -3.57
CA LYS A 526 -29.96 -17.50 -4.69
C LYS A 526 -30.33 -16.24 -5.44
N MET A 527 -31.14 -15.38 -4.82
CA MET A 527 -31.64 -14.17 -5.44
C MET A 527 -30.54 -13.13 -5.69
N ASP A 528 -29.37 -13.24 -5.05
CA ASP A 528 -28.24 -12.33 -5.31
C ASP A 528 -27.61 -12.55 -6.70
N TYR A 529 -27.88 -13.68 -7.36
CA TYR A 529 -27.57 -13.83 -8.79
C TYR A 529 -28.25 -12.74 -9.65
N TYR A 530 -29.43 -12.30 -9.20
CA TYR A 530 -30.22 -11.25 -9.83
C TYR A 530 -30.14 -9.93 -9.05
N THR A 531 -29.03 -9.69 -8.34
CA THR A 531 -28.79 -8.43 -7.63
C THR A 531 -27.45 -7.86 -8.04
N GLU A 532 -27.45 -6.60 -8.45
CA GLU A 532 -26.25 -5.83 -8.72
C GLU A 532 -25.94 -4.95 -7.51
N ALA A 533 -24.65 -4.87 -7.19
CA ALA A 533 -24.16 -4.02 -6.13
C ALA A 533 -23.02 -3.15 -6.66
N THR A 534 -23.10 -1.85 -6.40
CA THR A 534 -22.05 -0.89 -6.78
C THR A 534 -21.68 -0.03 -5.57
N ALA A 535 -20.39 0.24 -5.43
CA ALA A 535 -19.88 1.18 -4.44
C ALA A 535 -19.07 2.28 -5.12
N SER A 536 -19.02 3.44 -4.49
CA SER A 536 -18.16 4.55 -4.89
C SER A 536 -17.68 5.29 -3.66
N VAL A 537 -16.47 5.84 -3.73
CA VAL A 537 -15.85 6.58 -2.63
C VAL A 537 -15.15 7.83 -3.17
N GLY A 538 -15.14 8.91 -2.41
CA GLY A 538 -14.44 10.13 -2.80
C GLY A 538 -14.41 11.20 -1.72
N TRP A 539 -13.43 12.10 -1.83
CA TRP A 539 -13.34 13.30 -1.00
C TRP A 539 -14.35 14.34 -1.49
N CYS A 540 -15.26 14.74 -0.61
CA CYS A 540 -16.26 15.77 -0.85
C CYS A 540 -15.93 17.00 -0.02
N ALA A 541 -16.07 18.20 -0.59
CA ALA A 541 -16.07 19.41 0.22
C ALA A 541 -17.18 19.31 1.28
N ALA A 542 -16.92 19.80 2.49
CA ALA A 542 -17.93 19.90 3.54
C ALA A 542 -19.05 20.83 3.05
N SER A 543 -20.06 20.29 2.36
CA SER A 543 -21.09 21.12 1.75
C SER A 543 -21.97 21.76 2.82
N THR A 544 -22.37 23.01 2.61
CA THR A 544 -23.42 23.67 3.39
C THR A 544 -24.83 23.11 3.12
N ALA A 545 -24.98 22.07 2.28
CA ALA A 545 -26.27 21.59 1.80
C ALA A 545 -27.06 20.75 2.82
N PHE A 546 -26.47 20.41 3.97
CA PHE A 546 -27.13 19.62 5.02
C PHE A 546 -27.03 20.24 6.42
N THR A 547 -26.87 21.57 6.52
CA THR A 547 -26.89 22.32 7.78
C THR A 547 -28.22 22.24 8.56
N GLU A 548 -29.26 21.61 8.02
CA GLU A 548 -30.57 21.52 8.69
C GLU A 548 -30.57 20.57 9.91
N ASN A 549 -29.60 19.65 10.02
CA ASN A 549 -29.48 18.71 11.14
C ASN A 549 -28.35 19.04 12.14
N LEU A 550 -27.60 20.13 11.94
CA LEU A 550 -26.55 20.55 12.87
C LEU A 550 -27.17 21.22 14.10
N ARG A 551 -26.66 20.91 15.29
CA ARG A 551 -27.10 21.57 16.52
C ARG A 551 -26.64 23.05 16.49
N PRO A 552 -27.44 24.00 17.01
CA PRO A 552 -27.01 25.39 17.07
C PRO A 552 -25.68 25.55 17.83
N GLY A 553 -24.62 25.97 17.12
CA GLY A 553 -23.27 26.15 17.67
C GLY A 553 -22.18 25.26 17.06
N GLU A 554 -22.54 24.33 16.19
CA GLU A 554 -21.62 23.44 15.49
C GLU A 554 -21.19 24.07 14.14
N TYR A 555 -19.90 24.42 14.02
CA TYR A 555 -19.31 24.90 12.77
C TYR A 555 -18.63 23.72 12.07
N LEU A 556 -18.95 23.49 10.79
CA LEU A 556 -18.18 22.55 9.97
C LEU A 556 -16.74 23.08 9.86
N ARG A 557 -15.76 22.29 10.30
CA ARG A 557 -14.37 22.46 9.85
C ARG A 557 -14.35 22.34 8.32
N GLU A 558 -13.53 23.16 7.66
CA GLU A 558 -13.36 23.18 6.19
C GLU A 558 -12.70 21.90 5.64
N ASP A 559 -12.37 20.93 6.49
CA ASP A 559 -11.76 19.67 6.09
C ASP A 559 -12.72 18.87 5.19
N PRO A 560 -12.26 18.34 4.04
CA PRO A 560 -13.07 17.49 3.17
C PRO A 560 -13.53 16.22 3.92
N LEU A 561 -14.73 15.75 3.58
CA LEU A 561 -15.31 14.53 4.12
C LEU A 561 -15.10 13.37 3.14
N ALA A 562 -14.67 12.21 3.64
CA ALA A 562 -14.73 10.99 2.86
C ALA A 562 -16.20 10.57 2.73
N THR A 563 -16.67 10.38 1.51
CA THR A 563 -18.04 9.94 1.24
C THR A 563 -18.02 8.59 0.56
N VAL A 564 -18.76 7.63 1.11
CA VAL A 564 -19.02 6.32 0.50
C VAL A 564 -20.48 6.26 0.09
N SER A 565 -20.75 5.83 -1.14
CA SER A 565 -22.10 5.55 -1.63
C SER A 565 -22.19 4.11 -2.10
N VAL A 566 -23.23 3.40 -1.67
CA VAL A 566 -23.50 1.99 -2.01
C VAL A 566 -24.89 1.89 -2.60
N THR A 567 -25.02 1.35 -3.80
CA THR A 567 -26.29 1.12 -4.49
C THR A 567 -26.49 -0.38 -4.72
N LEU A 568 -27.66 -0.87 -4.33
CA LEU A 568 -28.15 -2.22 -4.59
C LEU A 568 -29.31 -2.15 -5.57
N GLN A 569 -29.33 -3.03 -6.57
CA GLN A 569 -30.39 -3.08 -7.59
C GLN A 569 -30.79 -4.52 -7.88
N SER A 570 -32.09 -4.81 -7.79
CA SER A 570 -32.65 -6.08 -8.22
C SER A 570 -32.85 -6.09 -9.74
N THR A 571 -32.19 -7.03 -10.42
CA THR A 571 -32.36 -7.32 -11.85
C THR A 571 -33.24 -8.55 -12.09
N ALA A 572 -33.92 -9.03 -11.04
CA ALA A 572 -34.80 -10.18 -11.12
C ALA A 572 -35.95 -9.96 -12.13
N PRO A 573 -36.42 -11.00 -12.82
CA PRO A 573 -37.62 -10.91 -13.64
C PRO A 573 -38.82 -10.42 -12.83
N ALA A 574 -39.68 -9.59 -13.42
CA ALA A 574 -40.88 -9.08 -12.74
C ALA A 574 -41.83 -10.19 -12.26
N ASP A 575 -41.78 -11.37 -12.88
CA ASP A 575 -42.55 -12.56 -12.51
C ASP A 575 -41.74 -13.59 -11.72
N ALA A 576 -40.58 -13.22 -11.18
CA ALA A 576 -39.61 -14.10 -10.48
C ALA A 576 -40.27 -14.99 -9.42
N ALA A 577 -41.26 -14.47 -8.70
CA ALA A 577 -42.04 -15.23 -7.71
C ALA A 577 -42.70 -16.51 -8.26
N THR A 578 -42.93 -16.58 -9.57
CA THR A 578 -43.61 -17.68 -10.26
C THR A 578 -42.79 -18.30 -11.38
N SER A 579 -41.86 -17.57 -11.98
CA SER A 579 -41.02 -18.04 -13.08
C SER A 579 -39.74 -18.72 -12.60
N LEU A 580 -39.25 -18.40 -11.39
CA LEU A 580 -38.06 -19.02 -10.81
C LEU A 580 -38.43 -20.13 -9.81
N PRO A 581 -37.63 -21.22 -9.73
CA PRO A 581 -37.80 -22.27 -8.74
C PRO A 581 -37.73 -21.76 -7.29
N GLU A 582 -38.37 -22.50 -6.39
CA GLU A 582 -38.30 -22.25 -4.94
C GLU A 582 -36.85 -22.25 -4.42
N TYR A 583 -36.00 -23.13 -4.97
CA TYR A 583 -34.60 -23.23 -4.59
C TYR A 583 -33.78 -21.97 -4.94
N ILE A 584 -34.24 -21.16 -5.89
CA ILE A 584 -33.65 -19.86 -6.23
C ILE A 584 -34.27 -18.75 -5.39
N THR A 585 -35.60 -18.72 -5.27
CA THR A 585 -36.33 -17.64 -4.59
C THR A 585 -36.33 -17.75 -3.06
N GLY A 586 -35.98 -18.92 -2.52
CA GLY A 586 -36.08 -19.24 -1.09
C GLY A 586 -37.50 -19.58 -0.61
N GLY A 587 -38.52 -19.47 -1.49
CA GLY A 587 -39.88 -19.92 -1.20
C GLY A 587 -40.62 -19.19 -0.07
N GLY A 588 -40.07 -18.11 0.49
CA GLY A 588 -40.60 -17.51 1.71
C GLY A 588 -40.13 -18.14 3.02
N SER A 589 -39.25 -19.14 2.97
CA SER A 589 -38.83 -19.93 4.14
C SER A 589 -38.19 -19.11 5.27
N HIS A 590 -37.56 -17.97 4.94
CA HIS A 590 -36.93 -17.06 5.90
C HIS A 590 -37.69 -15.74 6.08
N GLY A 591 -38.98 -15.70 5.72
CA GLY A 591 -39.83 -14.52 5.87
C GLY A 591 -39.66 -13.46 4.78
N VAL A 592 -38.94 -13.77 3.70
CA VAL A 592 -38.78 -12.90 2.53
C VAL A 592 -39.62 -13.44 1.36
N PRO A 593 -40.57 -12.68 0.80
CA PRO A 593 -41.43 -13.17 -0.28
C PRO A 593 -40.63 -13.66 -1.50
N PRO A 594 -41.10 -14.71 -2.21
CA PRO A 594 -40.42 -15.17 -3.42
C PRO A 594 -40.21 -14.05 -4.45
N GLY A 595 -39.00 -13.93 -4.99
CA GLY A 595 -38.62 -12.90 -5.96
C GLY A 595 -38.14 -11.58 -5.33
N VAL A 596 -38.30 -11.39 -4.02
CA VAL A 596 -37.74 -10.26 -3.28
C VAL A 596 -36.34 -10.61 -2.80
N THR A 597 -35.42 -9.65 -2.86
CA THR A 597 -34.07 -9.77 -2.29
C THR A 597 -34.02 -9.06 -0.96
N ARG A 598 -33.43 -9.68 0.05
CA ARG A 598 -33.11 -9.06 1.34
C ARG A 598 -31.61 -9.07 1.52
N THR A 599 -30.99 -7.90 1.62
CA THR A 599 -29.54 -7.76 1.75
C THR A 599 -29.20 -6.94 2.98
N ILE A 600 -28.19 -7.36 3.74
CA ILE A 600 -27.63 -6.61 4.84
C ILE A 600 -26.23 -6.16 4.44
N ALA A 601 -26.05 -4.85 4.32
CA ALA A 601 -24.76 -4.21 4.08
C ALA A 601 -24.13 -3.77 5.41
N TYR A 602 -22.88 -4.17 5.63
CA TYR A 602 -22.03 -3.76 6.76
C TYR A 602 -20.98 -2.79 6.24
N LEU A 603 -21.09 -1.53 6.65
CA LEU A 603 -20.21 -0.45 6.24
C LEU A 603 -19.18 -0.22 7.35
N TYR A 604 -18.00 -0.81 7.17
CA TYR A 604 -16.86 -0.70 8.08
C TYR A 604 -16.16 0.63 7.84
N LEU A 605 -16.07 1.44 8.88
CA LEU A 605 -15.48 2.77 8.81
C LEU A 605 -13.99 2.72 9.16
N PRO A 606 -13.17 3.65 8.61
CA PRO A 606 -11.79 3.81 9.03
C PRO A 606 -11.69 3.99 10.55
N THR A 607 -10.70 3.37 11.17
CA THR A 607 -10.47 3.48 12.61
C THR A 607 -10.29 4.93 13.03
N GLY A 608 -10.96 5.34 14.12
CA GLY A 608 -10.87 6.72 14.64
C GLY A 608 -11.61 7.77 13.82
N SER A 609 -12.44 7.35 12.87
CA SER A 609 -13.28 8.25 12.09
C SER A 609 -14.59 8.63 12.79
N GLU A 610 -15.21 9.71 12.35
CA GLU A 610 -16.47 10.23 12.91
C GLU A 610 -17.54 10.28 11.81
N VAL A 611 -18.69 9.65 12.04
CA VAL A 611 -19.84 9.73 11.13
C VAL A 611 -20.46 11.11 11.21
N VAL A 612 -20.43 11.85 10.09
CA VAL A 612 -21.07 13.16 9.97
C VAL A 612 -22.51 13.01 9.50
N SER A 613 -22.75 12.10 8.53
CA SER A 613 -24.10 11.79 8.05
C SER A 613 -24.18 10.38 7.50
N SER A 614 -25.36 9.77 7.62
CA SER A 614 -25.71 8.48 7.04
C SER A 614 -27.14 8.56 6.53
N VAL A 615 -27.33 8.42 5.22
CA VAL A 615 -28.65 8.53 4.58
C VAL A 615 -28.85 7.32 3.69
N ALA A 616 -30.05 6.75 3.66
CA ALA A 616 -30.40 5.73 2.68
C ALA A 616 -31.83 5.93 2.16
N GLY A 617 -32.02 5.66 0.86
CA GLY A 617 -33.26 5.90 0.12
C GLY A 617 -33.47 7.36 -0.29
N ASP A 618 -34.57 7.61 -1.00
CA ASP A 618 -34.97 8.95 -1.46
C ASP A 618 -35.52 9.84 -0.33
N ASP A 619 -36.03 9.22 0.73
CA ASP A 619 -36.59 9.93 1.89
C ASP A 619 -35.51 10.08 2.99
N LYS A 620 -34.87 11.25 3.00
CA LYS A 620 -33.77 11.63 3.90
C LYS A 620 -34.11 11.55 5.39
N ALA A 621 -35.37 11.32 5.76
CA ALA A 621 -35.87 11.40 7.14
C ALA A 621 -36.16 10.06 7.83
N ALA A 622 -35.98 8.89 7.17
CA ALA A 622 -36.58 7.64 7.66
C ALA A 622 -35.66 6.43 7.91
N THR A 623 -34.41 6.41 7.43
CA THR A 623 -33.58 5.19 7.56
C THR A 623 -32.70 5.20 8.81
N VAL A 624 -33.00 4.31 9.75
CA VAL A 624 -32.17 4.05 10.95
C VAL A 624 -31.15 2.96 10.61
N PHE A 625 -29.87 3.31 10.62
CA PHE A 625 -28.79 2.33 10.51
C PHE A 625 -28.63 1.61 11.85
N GLY A 626 -28.46 0.28 11.80
CA GLY A 626 -27.90 -0.45 12.93
C GLY A 626 -26.44 -0.04 13.14
N THR A 627 -25.91 -0.28 14.33
CA THR A 627 -24.50 0.03 14.66
C THR A 627 -23.87 -1.12 15.41
N GLY A 628 -22.57 -1.31 15.21
CA GLY A 628 -21.73 -2.25 15.95
C GLY A 628 -20.27 -1.82 15.90
N THR A 629 -19.41 -2.56 16.57
CA THR A 629 -17.96 -2.40 16.48
C THR A 629 -17.30 -3.73 16.14
N HIS A 630 -16.16 -3.69 15.46
CA HIS A 630 -15.32 -4.87 15.19
C HIS A 630 -13.86 -4.44 15.07
N ASP A 631 -13.02 -4.89 16.00
CA ASP A 631 -11.58 -4.59 16.07
C ASP A 631 -11.30 -3.07 16.04
N GLY A 632 -12.07 -2.33 16.83
CA GLY A 632 -11.95 -0.88 16.97
C GLY A 632 -12.47 -0.07 15.77
N ARG A 633 -13.15 -0.70 14.82
CA ARG A 633 -13.86 -0.03 13.72
C ARG A 633 -15.34 0.08 14.04
N ASP A 634 -15.91 1.25 13.79
CA ASP A 634 -17.35 1.44 13.79
C ASP A 634 -17.95 0.80 12.53
N VAL A 635 -19.08 0.13 12.69
CA VAL A 635 -19.80 -0.56 11.62
C VAL A 635 -21.22 -0.01 11.54
N LEU A 636 -21.61 0.53 10.38
CA LEU A 636 -23.00 0.88 10.10
C LEU A 636 -23.68 -0.27 9.38
N ILE A 637 -24.87 -0.66 9.83
CA ILE A 637 -25.62 -1.79 9.30
C ILE A 637 -26.85 -1.26 8.57
N TRP A 638 -26.93 -1.55 7.28
CA TRP A 638 -28.03 -1.13 6.42
C TRP A 638 -28.73 -2.34 5.82
N GLU A 639 -30.03 -2.46 6.08
CA GLU A 639 -30.86 -3.55 5.58
C GLU A 639 -31.80 -3.06 4.49
N THR A 640 -31.89 -3.81 3.40
CA THR A 640 -32.78 -3.51 2.26
C THR A 640 -33.65 -4.69 1.90
N PHE A 641 -34.86 -4.40 1.43
CA PHE A 641 -35.75 -5.32 0.73
C PHE A 641 -36.02 -4.71 -0.64
N LEU A 642 -35.71 -5.43 -1.73
CA LEU A 642 -35.94 -4.93 -3.09
C LEU A 642 -36.86 -5.90 -3.85
N ASP A 643 -37.99 -5.38 -4.32
CA ASP A 643 -38.81 -6.06 -5.33
C ASP A 643 -38.07 -6.14 -6.68
N PRO A 644 -38.46 -7.04 -7.60
CA PRO A 644 -37.89 -7.09 -8.95
C PRO A 644 -37.86 -5.72 -9.65
N GLY A 645 -36.67 -5.29 -10.07
CA GLY A 645 -36.44 -4.01 -10.75
C GLY A 645 -36.23 -2.80 -9.83
N GLU A 646 -36.39 -2.95 -8.52
CA GLU A 646 -36.13 -1.87 -7.56
C GLU A 646 -34.65 -1.65 -7.28
N SER A 647 -34.31 -0.46 -6.82
CA SER A 647 -32.98 -0.09 -6.38
C SER A 647 -33.02 0.72 -5.09
N ALA A 648 -32.02 0.56 -4.25
CA ALA A 648 -31.82 1.41 -3.07
C ALA A 648 -30.36 1.88 -2.99
N THR A 649 -30.15 3.07 -2.43
CA THR A 649 -28.81 3.64 -2.25
C THR A 649 -28.62 4.14 -0.82
N ALA A 650 -27.47 3.84 -0.22
CA ALA A 650 -27.00 4.43 1.02
C ALA A 650 -25.78 5.33 0.73
N THR A 651 -25.72 6.48 1.40
CA THR A 651 -24.59 7.41 1.33
C THR A 651 -24.16 7.80 2.73
N ILE A 652 -22.89 7.56 3.04
CA ILE A 652 -22.27 7.83 4.33
C ILE A 652 -21.18 8.88 4.14
N GLN A 653 -21.20 9.93 4.96
CA GLN A 653 -20.12 10.91 5.04
C GLN A 653 -19.42 10.80 6.37
N VAL A 654 -18.10 10.71 6.30
CA VAL A 654 -17.24 10.44 7.43
C VAL A 654 -16.10 11.46 7.46
N ARG A 655 -15.82 11.96 8.67
CA ARG A 655 -14.64 12.76 8.96
C ARG A 655 -13.51 11.82 9.36
N THR A 656 -12.40 11.91 8.64
CA THR A 656 -11.20 11.09 8.82
C THR A 656 -10.00 11.87 8.27
N PRO A 657 -8.76 11.64 8.74
CA PRO A 657 -7.58 12.26 8.14
C PRO A 657 -7.54 12.03 6.63
N GLN A 658 -7.15 13.07 5.89
CA GLN A 658 -7.01 12.96 4.44
C GLN A 658 -5.70 12.27 4.08
N THR A 659 -5.81 11.20 3.31
CA THR A 659 -4.68 10.42 2.80
C THR A 659 -4.58 10.53 1.28
N PRO A 660 -3.38 10.31 0.69
CA PRO A 660 -3.21 10.25 -0.76
C PRO A 660 -4.09 9.20 -1.44
N VAL A 661 -4.26 8.04 -0.80
CA VAL A 661 -5.08 6.94 -1.30
C VAL A 661 -6.38 6.87 -0.52
N LEU A 662 -7.52 6.84 -1.21
CA LEU A 662 -8.85 6.62 -0.66
C LEU A 662 -9.53 5.51 -1.45
N GLU A 663 -9.98 4.46 -0.76
CA GLU A 663 -10.53 3.25 -1.39
C GLU A 663 -11.64 2.65 -0.53
N THR A 664 -12.44 1.77 -1.13
CA THR A 664 -13.33 0.89 -0.38
C THR A 664 -13.12 -0.55 -0.84
N LEU A 665 -13.01 -1.46 0.13
CA LEU A 665 -13.18 -2.88 -0.09
C LEU A 665 -14.67 -3.18 -0.22
N MET A 666 -15.02 -4.11 -1.10
CA MET A 666 -16.40 -4.55 -1.30
C MET A 666 -16.45 -6.08 -1.33
N THR A 667 -17.57 -6.67 -0.90
CA THR A 667 -17.83 -8.08 -1.15
C THR A 667 -17.69 -8.39 -2.65
N PRO A 668 -16.85 -9.36 -3.06
CA PRO A 668 -16.75 -9.77 -4.45
C PRO A 668 -18.08 -10.37 -4.94
N THR A 669 -18.71 -9.71 -5.91
CA THR A 669 -19.97 -10.17 -6.52
C THR A 669 -19.70 -10.78 -7.89
N ILE A 670 -20.73 -11.24 -8.61
CA ILE A 670 -20.58 -11.78 -9.96
C ILE A 670 -20.03 -10.72 -10.95
N GLY A 671 -20.49 -9.46 -10.81
CA GLY A 671 -20.19 -8.38 -11.74
C GLY A 671 -19.14 -7.36 -11.28
N GLY A 672 -18.63 -7.45 -10.04
CA GLY A 672 -17.74 -6.45 -9.46
C GLY A 672 -16.56 -7.04 -8.71
N SER A 673 -15.40 -6.37 -8.78
CA SER A 673 -14.20 -6.68 -8.01
C SER A 673 -14.34 -6.28 -6.55
N GLY A 674 -13.57 -6.92 -5.66
CA GLY A 674 -13.56 -6.60 -4.23
C GLY A 674 -12.86 -5.29 -3.84
N LEU A 675 -12.30 -4.53 -4.78
CA LEU A 675 -11.64 -3.23 -4.55
C LEU A 675 -12.25 -2.15 -5.45
N VAL A 676 -12.54 -0.98 -4.86
CA VAL A 676 -13.06 0.20 -5.55
C VAL A 676 -12.23 1.42 -5.16
N ALA A 677 -11.52 1.97 -6.14
CA ALA A 677 -10.71 3.18 -5.97
C ALA A 677 -11.56 4.45 -5.94
N ALA A 678 -11.06 5.49 -5.25
CA ALA A 678 -11.73 6.78 -5.19
C ALA A 678 -11.96 7.40 -6.57
N ARG A 679 -13.10 8.08 -6.69
CA ARG A 679 -13.46 8.93 -7.82
C ARG A 679 -13.74 10.35 -7.30
N ALA A 680 -14.16 11.24 -8.20
CA ALA A 680 -14.74 12.51 -7.80
C ALA A 680 -15.89 12.30 -6.80
N CYS A 681 -16.13 13.30 -5.93
CA CYS A 681 -17.15 13.27 -4.88
C CYS A 681 -18.43 12.53 -5.34
N PRO A 682 -18.79 11.38 -4.73
CA PRO A 682 -19.86 10.49 -5.22
C PRO A 682 -21.27 10.98 -4.87
N ILE A 683 -21.41 12.26 -4.54
CA ILE A 683 -22.71 12.89 -4.32
C ILE A 683 -23.11 13.53 -5.65
N PRO A 684 -24.33 13.28 -6.15
CA PRO A 684 -24.85 14.02 -7.28
C PRO A 684 -24.74 15.52 -6.98
N THR A 685 -23.85 16.23 -7.69
CA THR A 685 -23.89 17.69 -7.67
C THR A 685 -25.26 18.09 -8.19
N ALA A 686 -26.01 18.89 -7.45
CA ALA A 686 -27.25 19.49 -7.92
C ALA A 686 -26.91 20.37 -9.15
N ALA A 687 -26.88 19.74 -10.33
CA ALA A 687 -26.62 20.40 -11.58
C ALA A 687 -27.93 21.04 -12.02
N ASN A 688 -28.03 22.35 -11.76
CA ASN A 688 -28.88 23.30 -12.46
C ASN A 688 -30.30 22.82 -12.81
N GLU A 689 -31.19 22.75 -11.81
CA GLU A 689 -32.58 23.12 -12.05
C GLU A 689 -32.62 24.64 -12.31
N GLY A 690 -32.39 25.00 -13.57
CA GLY A 690 -32.54 26.36 -14.11
C GLY A 690 -33.71 26.42 -15.07
#